data_AF-A0A0N5BPM1-F1
#
_entry.id   AF-A0A0N5BPM1-F1
#
_cell.length_a   1.000
_cell.length_b   1.000
_cell.length_c   1.000
_cell.angle_alpha   90.00
_cell.angle_beta   90.00
_cell.angle_gamma   90.00
#
_symmetry.space_group_name_H-M   'P 1'
#
loop_
_entity.id
_entity.type
_entity.pdbx_description
1 polymer ?
#
loop_
_entity_poly.entity_id
_entity_poly.type
_entity_poly.pdbx_seq_one_letter_code
_entity_poly.pdbx_strand_id
1 'polypeptide(L)'
;MSKDNITDVSFFKVALISTICLIAIKTCLIRSYTSTDFEVHRNWMAITFAKNLSEWYYEDTSEWTLDYPPFFAYFEWLLAQGAYKSGLKDSLKISEKPIMNDGILYYQRFTVILVDLLYYVGAFLISNISEDLPFKGGKEFTMRKKYFIFFNLVYFVPLILLDNIHFQYNGFLTGLVLLSIHFVFKGNFLKSALITAILLNFKHIYIYYVPGYVAFFLFNYLLPVDINFAKRLVLLGGSVLMPLLLSFGPFLYTTSLDGISQILSRLFPFQRGLTHAFWAPNFWSLYNGMDFILYNSRNILARYLKNGDIIKKPEYTSGLVQEYSHTTLPNIKPYHTITLVLAFLLPLITINRGKKRREVKYLQSLLISSMTFFYFGYHVHEKAVLLPLVPLMILSFIDFTYLSLYFNLYLVSHFTIFPLIFSPLENLTKYTLSLATTIAIQILFKITYGINLWENLNKSTKFFSIVSVLLEVITNLFLPIYLPNLPFLPNIFTSCFHAMVFTWTYIVIVKDIFNESEKTTIKKKDLLEEESKLKLLLNDKLDKQISDIRIIAAVDGTYNKEDKGQVCVLGIYFYDVSTNTEVDYFEEIIINTEPYIPSFFAIKEGNCTVEFMEKILSKHPNLKPDIIIVDGNGVYHKRNFGLASYISCKLNIPTIGVTKNIDLNPLDEDLDKKMIRNEIKNSPMIKNNINILPHDNRCLIIRLPNSKKLLFVSVGNGMKTEVAGKIIENLTKAGTQNMPVNVCDKRTRNTYREYFEK
;
A
#
# COMPACT_ATOMS: atom_id res chain seq x y z
N MET A 1 -12.21 -21.43 -14.51
CA MET A 1 -13.54 -21.19 -13.90
C MET A 1 -14.29 -20.23 -14.79
N SER A 2 -15.44 -20.64 -15.33
CA SER A 2 -16.31 -19.78 -16.14
C SER A 2 -16.82 -18.60 -15.32
N LYS A 3 -16.87 -17.41 -15.94
CA LYS A 3 -17.21 -16.12 -15.31
C LYS A 3 -18.64 -16.05 -14.74
N ASP A 4 -19.54 -16.94 -15.16
CA ASP A 4 -20.97 -16.83 -14.87
C ASP A 4 -21.45 -17.39 -13.51
N ASN A 5 -20.56 -17.99 -12.69
CA ASN A 5 -20.96 -18.65 -11.43
C ASN A 5 -20.68 -17.84 -10.15
N ILE A 6 -20.17 -16.61 -10.23
CA ILE A 6 -19.77 -15.83 -9.03
C ILE A 6 -20.97 -15.13 -8.37
N THR A 7 -22.12 -15.03 -9.03
CA THR A 7 -23.27 -14.23 -8.57
C THR A 7 -24.13 -14.87 -7.47
N ASP A 8 -24.02 -16.18 -7.22
CA ASP A 8 -24.91 -16.90 -6.28
C ASP A 8 -24.31 -17.17 -4.89
N VAL A 9 -23.02 -16.93 -4.67
CA VAL A 9 -22.40 -17.14 -3.37
C VAL A 9 -22.29 -15.81 -2.63
N SER A 10 -23.01 -15.69 -1.51
CA SER A 10 -22.92 -14.50 -0.66
C SER A 10 -21.49 -14.33 -0.12
N PHE A 11 -21.02 -13.09 -0.03
CA PHE A 11 -19.71 -12.77 0.54
C PHE A 11 -19.50 -13.42 1.92
N PHE A 12 -20.57 -13.44 2.73
CA PHE A 12 -20.59 -14.10 4.03
C PHE A 12 -20.23 -15.60 3.97
N LYS A 13 -20.77 -16.36 3.01
CA LYS A 13 -20.45 -17.79 2.86
C LYS A 13 -18.98 -18.00 2.54
N VAL A 14 -18.40 -17.20 1.62
CA VAL A 14 -16.98 -17.30 1.28
C VAL A 14 -16.10 -16.91 2.46
N ALA A 15 -16.43 -15.83 3.16
CA ALA A 15 -15.71 -15.40 4.35
C ALA A 15 -15.75 -16.47 5.46
N LEU A 16 -16.89 -17.13 5.64
CA LEU A 16 -17.05 -18.24 6.58
C LEU A 16 -16.20 -19.46 6.19
N ILE A 17 -16.26 -19.90 4.93
CA ILE A 17 -15.44 -21.01 4.42
C ILE A 17 -13.95 -20.70 4.59
N SER A 18 -13.52 -19.50 4.21
CA SER A 18 -12.13 -19.05 4.38
C SER A 18 -11.70 -19.04 5.84
N THR A 19 -12.58 -18.62 6.75
CA THR A 19 -12.35 -18.65 8.20
C THR A 19 -12.18 -20.10 8.69
N ILE A 20 -13.02 -21.03 8.25
CA ILE A 20 -12.90 -22.46 8.60
C ILE A 20 -11.59 -23.04 8.09
N CYS A 21 -11.19 -22.73 6.85
CA CYS A 21 -9.89 -23.15 6.31
C CYS A 21 -8.72 -22.62 7.14
N LEU A 22 -8.77 -21.36 7.58
CA LEU A 22 -7.74 -20.77 8.45
C LEU A 22 -7.69 -21.44 9.82
N ILE A 23 -8.84 -21.73 10.43
CA ILE A 23 -8.91 -22.48 11.70
C ILE A 23 -8.31 -23.88 11.52
N ALA A 24 -8.56 -24.55 10.40
CA ALA A 24 -7.95 -25.84 10.10
C ALA A 24 -6.42 -25.74 9.97
N ILE A 25 -5.92 -24.74 9.23
CA ILE A 25 -4.47 -24.47 9.13
C ILE A 25 -3.86 -24.23 10.52
N LYS A 26 -4.47 -23.35 11.34
CA LYS A 26 -3.98 -23.05 12.69
C LYS A 26 -4.02 -24.27 13.62
N THR A 27 -5.04 -25.12 13.49
CA THR A 27 -5.13 -26.40 14.22
C THR A 27 -3.96 -27.33 13.87
N CYS A 28 -3.54 -27.37 12.59
CA CYS A 28 -2.36 -28.14 12.19
C CYS A 28 -1.04 -27.60 12.78
N LEU A 29 -1.00 -26.36 13.25
CA LEU A 29 0.18 -25.72 13.86
C LEU A 29 0.25 -25.90 15.38
N ILE A 30 -0.72 -26.57 16.02
CA ILE A 30 -0.76 -26.70 17.49
C ILE A 30 0.52 -27.31 18.07
N ARG A 31 1.07 -28.32 17.39
CA ARG A 31 2.29 -29.06 17.81
C ARG A 31 3.60 -28.40 17.35
N SER A 32 3.55 -27.23 16.72
CA SER A 32 4.74 -26.48 16.32
C SER A 32 5.52 -25.96 17.53
N TYR A 33 6.78 -25.58 17.28
CA TYR A 33 7.70 -24.90 18.20
C TYR A 33 7.00 -23.96 19.19
N THR A 34 7.41 -24.00 20.45
CA THR A 34 6.94 -23.12 21.54
C THR A 34 8.06 -22.17 21.93
N SER A 35 7.77 -20.86 21.95
CA SER A 35 8.71 -19.86 22.44
C SER A 35 8.61 -19.70 23.96
N THR A 36 9.48 -18.88 24.55
CA THR A 36 9.41 -18.48 25.95
C THR A 36 8.09 -17.78 26.30
N ASP A 37 7.44 -17.12 25.33
CA ASP A 37 6.17 -16.42 25.53
C ASP A 37 5.04 -17.39 25.94
N PHE A 38 5.18 -18.67 25.62
CA PHE A 38 4.21 -19.70 26.02
C PHE A 38 4.09 -19.82 27.55
N GLU A 39 5.24 -19.92 28.22
CA GLU A 39 5.30 -19.97 29.68
C GLU A 39 4.94 -18.63 30.31
N VAL A 40 5.28 -17.50 29.66
CA VAL A 40 4.87 -16.16 30.12
C VAL A 40 3.35 -16.09 30.33
N HIS A 41 2.59 -16.45 29.29
CA HIS A 41 1.14 -16.43 29.37
C HIS A 41 0.58 -17.49 30.35
N ARG A 42 1.22 -18.66 30.45
CA ARG A 42 0.81 -19.67 31.44
C ARG A 42 1.00 -19.13 32.87
N ASN A 43 2.13 -18.46 33.13
CA ASN A 43 2.39 -17.86 34.43
C ASN A 43 1.44 -16.70 34.74
N TRP A 44 1.08 -15.88 33.76
CA TRP A 44 0.10 -14.82 33.96
C TRP A 44 -1.29 -15.36 34.33
N MET A 45 -1.74 -16.46 33.72
CA MET A 45 -2.96 -17.16 34.15
C MET A 45 -2.84 -17.64 35.60
N ALA A 46 -1.71 -18.22 36.00
CA ALA A 46 -1.49 -18.68 37.37
C ALA A 46 -1.46 -17.54 38.40
N ILE A 47 -0.78 -16.43 38.10
CA ILE A 47 -0.73 -15.24 38.97
C ILE A 47 -2.15 -14.71 39.17
N THR A 48 -2.86 -14.45 38.08
CA THR A 48 -4.19 -13.82 38.13
C THR A 48 -5.24 -14.73 38.79
N PHE A 49 -5.06 -16.05 38.73
CA PHE A 49 -5.93 -17.02 39.41
C PHE A 49 -5.63 -17.18 40.90
N ALA A 50 -4.35 -17.31 41.26
CA ALA A 50 -3.94 -17.69 42.61
C ALA A 50 -3.77 -16.51 43.58
N LYS A 51 -3.59 -15.29 43.05
CA LYS A 51 -3.31 -14.08 43.85
C LYS A 51 -4.48 -13.13 43.88
N ASN A 52 -4.56 -12.34 44.95
CA ASN A 52 -5.51 -11.24 45.03
C ASN A 52 -5.10 -10.10 44.08
N LEU A 53 -6.07 -9.27 43.68
CA LEU A 53 -5.84 -8.18 42.73
C LEU A 53 -4.66 -7.27 43.13
N SER A 54 -4.51 -6.99 44.42
CA SER A 54 -3.44 -6.14 44.96
C SER A 54 -2.03 -6.72 44.80
N GLU A 55 -1.91 -8.02 44.51
CA GLU A 55 -0.63 -8.74 44.46
C GLU A 55 -0.21 -9.06 43.02
N TRP A 56 -1.10 -8.90 42.02
CA TRP A 56 -0.86 -9.36 40.65
C TRP A 56 0.43 -8.81 40.01
N TYR A 57 0.76 -7.54 40.25
CA TYR A 57 1.96 -6.88 39.69
C TYR A 57 3.18 -6.89 40.64
N TYR A 58 3.02 -7.46 41.83
CA TYR A 58 4.08 -7.63 42.82
C TYR A 58 4.65 -9.05 42.82
N GLU A 59 3.89 -10.03 42.33
CA GLU A 59 4.34 -11.41 42.19
C GLU A 59 5.59 -11.50 41.29
N ASP A 60 6.66 -12.08 41.83
CA ASP A 60 7.97 -12.21 41.19
C ASP A 60 8.67 -13.55 41.48
N THR A 61 7.93 -14.58 41.89
CA THR A 61 8.49 -15.94 42.10
C THR A 61 9.16 -16.47 40.84
N SER A 62 8.69 -16.04 39.67
CA SER A 62 9.26 -16.35 38.36
C SER A 62 9.72 -15.08 37.65
N GLU A 63 10.68 -15.23 36.74
CA GLU A 63 11.10 -14.15 35.82
C GLU A 63 9.97 -13.66 34.89
N TRP A 64 8.94 -14.49 34.66
CA TRP A 64 7.81 -14.16 33.78
C TRP A 64 6.73 -13.37 34.52
N THR A 65 7.08 -12.15 34.93
CA THR A 65 6.16 -11.24 35.65
C THR A 65 5.10 -10.65 34.74
N LEU A 66 4.01 -10.15 35.34
CA LEU A 66 2.91 -9.56 34.60
C LEU A 66 3.26 -8.15 34.09
N ASP A 67 3.50 -8.05 32.77
CA ASP A 67 4.10 -6.88 32.14
C ASP A 67 3.16 -6.13 31.17
N TYR A 68 1.89 -6.55 31.08
CA TYR A 68 0.86 -5.91 30.24
C TYR A 68 -0.16 -5.11 31.08
N PRO A 69 -0.87 -4.14 30.48
CA PRO A 69 -1.79 -3.29 31.24
C PRO A 69 -3.02 -4.07 31.71
N PRO A 70 -3.81 -3.50 32.64
CA PRO A 70 -4.76 -4.28 33.42
C PRO A 70 -5.86 -5.00 32.64
N PHE A 71 -6.31 -4.51 31.47
CA PHE A 71 -7.30 -5.28 30.69
C PHE A 71 -6.74 -6.60 30.17
N PHE A 72 -5.43 -6.66 29.90
CA PHE A 72 -4.82 -7.93 29.54
C PHE A 72 -4.70 -8.86 30.74
N ALA A 73 -4.42 -8.33 31.93
CA ALA A 73 -4.44 -9.11 33.17
C ALA A 73 -5.84 -9.70 33.44
N TYR A 74 -6.90 -8.92 33.23
CA TYR A 74 -8.28 -9.43 33.31
C TYR A 74 -8.60 -10.47 32.25
N PHE A 75 -8.03 -10.33 31.06
CA PHE A 75 -8.14 -11.33 30.01
C PHE A 75 -7.46 -12.64 30.40
N GLU A 76 -6.23 -12.59 30.93
CA GLU A 76 -5.54 -13.77 31.47
C GLU A 76 -6.31 -14.41 32.62
N TRP A 77 -6.91 -13.60 33.50
CA TRP A 77 -7.80 -14.10 34.55
C TRP A 77 -8.98 -14.87 33.97
N LEU A 78 -9.64 -14.35 32.93
CA LEU A 78 -10.75 -15.05 32.26
C LEU A 78 -10.31 -16.37 31.62
N LEU A 79 -9.13 -16.41 30.99
CA LEU A 79 -8.55 -17.65 30.49
C LEU A 79 -8.25 -18.62 31.65
N ALA A 80 -7.70 -18.14 32.75
CA ALA A 80 -7.43 -18.96 33.92
C ALA A 80 -8.70 -19.60 34.50
N GLN A 81 -9.83 -18.88 34.52
CA GLN A 81 -11.13 -19.46 34.89
C GLN A 81 -11.56 -20.58 33.92
N GLY A 82 -11.31 -20.42 32.63
CA GLY A 82 -11.54 -21.46 31.62
C GLY A 82 -10.70 -22.71 31.88
N ALA A 83 -9.39 -22.52 32.12
CA ALA A 83 -8.47 -23.62 32.41
C ALA A 83 -8.86 -24.38 33.68
N TYR A 84 -9.29 -23.66 34.73
CA TYR A 84 -9.80 -24.26 35.96
C TYR A 84 -11.02 -25.16 35.70
N LYS A 85 -12.00 -24.66 34.95
CA LYS A 85 -13.20 -25.43 34.58
C LYS A 85 -12.88 -26.64 33.69
N SER A 86 -11.83 -26.56 32.89
CA SER A 86 -11.32 -27.67 32.08
C SER A 86 -10.46 -28.67 32.87
N GLY A 87 -10.26 -28.47 34.17
CA GLY A 87 -9.48 -29.37 35.03
C GLY A 87 -7.96 -29.26 34.86
N LEU A 88 -7.46 -28.22 34.18
CA LEU A 88 -6.05 -28.01 33.86
C LEU A 88 -5.28 -27.37 35.02
N LYS A 89 -5.23 -28.04 36.17
CA LYS A 89 -4.66 -27.49 37.42
C LYS A 89 -3.20 -27.04 37.28
N ASP A 90 -2.40 -27.75 36.49
CA ASP A 90 -0.99 -27.41 36.28
C ASP A 90 -0.80 -26.04 35.61
N SER A 91 -1.74 -25.61 34.77
CA SER A 91 -1.67 -24.28 34.12
C SER A 91 -1.78 -23.13 35.13
N LEU A 92 -2.37 -23.37 36.31
CA LEU A 92 -2.72 -22.37 37.31
C LEU A 92 -1.74 -22.32 38.48
N LYS A 93 -0.67 -23.12 38.43
CA LYS A 93 0.34 -23.19 39.49
C LYS A 93 1.43 -22.15 39.26
N ILE A 94 1.70 -21.30 40.24
CA ILE A 94 2.87 -20.40 40.20
C ILE A 94 4.13 -21.25 40.42
N SER A 95 5.13 -21.08 39.57
CA SER A 95 6.37 -21.86 39.58
C SER A 95 7.52 -21.03 39.02
N GLU A 96 8.69 -21.12 39.67
CA GLU A 96 9.94 -20.53 39.18
C GLU A 96 10.39 -21.17 37.86
N LYS A 97 10.20 -22.49 37.71
CA LYS A 97 10.56 -23.26 36.52
C LYS A 97 9.37 -23.40 35.56
N PRO A 98 9.62 -23.51 34.24
CA PRO A 98 8.55 -23.60 33.25
C PRO A 98 7.76 -24.90 33.41
N ILE A 99 6.45 -24.84 33.23
CA ILE A 99 5.54 -25.99 33.32
C ILE A 99 4.89 -26.21 31.96
N MET A 100 5.25 -27.31 31.30
CA MET A 100 4.69 -27.69 30.02
C MET A 100 4.13 -29.11 30.06
N ASN A 101 2.90 -29.26 29.60
CA ASN A 101 2.29 -30.57 29.30
C ASN A 101 1.32 -30.41 28.11
N ASP A 102 0.86 -31.54 27.56
CA ASP A 102 -0.03 -31.53 26.39
C ASP A 102 -1.33 -30.76 26.66
N GLY A 103 -1.91 -30.88 27.86
CA GLY A 103 -3.14 -30.16 28.23
C GLY A 103 -2.97 -28.63 28.15
N ILE A 104 -1.86 -28.11 28.66
CA ILE A 104 -1.49 -26.69 28.58
C ILE A 104 -1.28 -26.29 27.11
N LEU A 105 -0.53 -27.10 26.35
CA LEU A 105 -0.27 -26.89 24.93
C LEU A 105 -1.57 -26.69 24.13
N TYR A 106 -2.48 -27.66 24.20
CA TYR A 106 -3.74 -27.60 23.46
C TYR A 106 -4.63 -26.46 23.93
N TYR A 107 -4.71 -26.23 25.25
CA TYR A 107 -5.54 -25.17 25.82
C TYR A 107 -5.12 -23.78 25.34
N GLN A 108 -3.84 -23.43 25.54
CA GLN A 108 -3.34 -22.12 25.17
C GLN A 108 -3.42 -21.89 23.65
N ARG A 109 -3.06 -22.88 22.81
CA ARG A 109 -3.21 -22.75 21.35
C ARG A 109 -4.68 -22.57 20.93
N PHE A 110 -5.60 -23.30 21.55
CA PHE A 110 -7.03 -23.14 21.29
C PHE A 110 -7.53 -21.74 21.66
N THR A 111 -7.09 -21.20 22.81
CA THR A 111 -7.50 -19.85 23.23
C THR A 111 -7.05 -18.77 22.25
N VAL A 112 -5.85 -18.87 21.67
CA VAL A 112 -5.37 -17.96 20.60
C VAL A 112 -6.28 -18.04 19.37
N ILE A 113 -6.57 -19.26 18.88
CA ILE A 113 -7.45 -19.47 17.72
C ILE A 113 -8.86 -18.92 17.98
N LEU A 114 -9.39 -19.08 19.19
CA LEU A 114 -10.71 -18.61 19.56
C LEU A 114 -10.82 -17.09 19.55
N VAL A 115 -9.85 -16.37 20.15
CA VAL A 115 -9.92 -14.90 20.21
C VAL A 115 -9.60 -14.25 18.87
N ASP A 116 -8.87 -14.94 17.99
CA ASP A 116 -8.64 -14.50 16.61
C ASP A 116 -9.93 -14.38 15.78
N LEU A 117 -11.05 -14.95 16.22
CA LEU A 117 -12.35 -14.70 15.59
C LEU A 117 -12.68 -13.20 15.55
N LEU A 118 -12.25 -12.41 16.53
CA LEU A 118 -12.41 -10.96 16.53
C LEU A 118 -11.63 -10.30 15.37
N TYR A 119 -10.45 -10.82 15.05
CA TYR A 119 -9.67 -10.36 13.90
C TYR A 119 -10.43 -10.61 12.59
N TYR A 120 -11.01 -11.79 12.43
CA TYR A 120 -11.77 -12.14 11.23
C TYR A 120 -13.05 -11.31 11.08
N VAL A 121 -13.73 -11.01 12.19
CA VAL A 121 -14.87 -10.07 12.19
C VAL A 121 -14.40 -8.67 11.76
N GLY A 122 -13.29 -8.18 12.32
CA GLY A 122 -12.69 -6.91 11.92
C GLY A 122 -12.35 -6.87 10.42
N ALA A 123 -11.74 -7.94 9.90
CA ALA A 123 -11.41 -8.06 8.48
C ALA A 123 -12.65 -8.08 7.60
N PHE A 124 -13.70 -8.81 7.98
CA PHE A 124 -14.98 -8.85 7.27
C PHE A 124 -15.63 -7.46 7.20
N LEU A 125 -15.60 -6.72 8.31
CA LEU A 125 -16.14 -5.36 8.38
C LEU A 125 -15.35 -4.37 7.53
N ILE A 126 -14.02 -4.49 7.48
CA ILE A 126 -13.17 -3.67 6.60
C ILE A 126 -13.42 -4.01 5.13
N SER A 127 -13.52 -5.28 4.78
CA SER A 127 -13.83 -5.68 3.40
C SER A 127 -15.17 -5.10 2.93
N ASN A 128 -16.18 -5.01 3.80
CA ASN A 128 -17.46 -4.41 3.44
C ASN A 128 -17.41 -2.89 3.21
N ILE A 129 -16.37 -2.20 3.69
CA ILE A 129 -16.16 -0.78 3.38
C ILE A 129 -15.76 -0.60 1.91
N SER A 130 -15.39 -1.66 1.18
CA SER A 130 -15.02 -1.57 -0.25
C SER A 130 -16.08 -0.88 -1.12
N GLU A 131 -17.35 -0.93 -0.73
CA GLU A 131 -18.49 -0.23 -1.35
C GLU A 131 -18.38 1.30 -1.22
N ASP A 132 -17.77 1.75 -0.12
CA ASP A 132 -17.57 3.15 0.25
C ASP A 132 -16.21 3.69 -0.24
N LEU A 133 -15.32 2.81 -0.73
CA LEU A 133 -13.99 3.19 -1.20
C LEU A 133 -14.03 3.94 -2.55
N PRO A 134 -13.03 4.81 -2.83
CA PRO A 134 -12.76 5.26 -4.19
C PRO A 134 -12.51 4.04 -5.11
N PHE A 135 -12.88 4.18 -6.38
CA PHE A 135 -13.08 3.09 -7.34
C PHE A 135 -14.31 2.23 -7.05
N LYS A 136 -15.50 2.84 -7.23
CA LYS A 136 -16.76 2.11 -7.28
C LYS A 136 -16.87 1.39 -8.62
N GLY A 137 -17.36 0.17 -8.55
CA GLY A 137 -17.72 -0.60 -9.73
C GLY A 137 -19.09 -1.23 -9.55
N GLY A 138 -19.45 -2.10 -10.50
CA GLY A 138 -20.63 -2.93 -10.42
C GLY A 138 -20.58 -3.91 -9.24
N LYS A 139 -21.65 -4.71 -9.14
CA LYS A 139 -21.81 -5.65 -8.03
C LYS A 139 -20.74 -6.73 -8.09
N GLU A 140 -20.43 -7.24 -9.29
CA GLU A 140 -19.46 -8.32 -9.45
C GLU A 140 -18.04 -7.84 -9.10
N PHE A 141 -17.61 -6.70 -9.67
CA PHE A 141 -16.31 -6.12 -9.33
C PHE A 141 -16.18 -5.84 -7.82
N THR A 142 -17.22 -5.24 -7.22
CA THR A 142 -17.23 -4.95 -5.78
C THR A 142 -17.08 -6.24 -4.96
N MET A 143 -17.75 -7.33 -5.34
CA MET A 143 -17.59 -8.63 -4.68
C MET A 143 -16.17 -9.18 -4.82
N ARG A 144 -15.56 -9.14 -6.01
CA ARG A 144 -14.16 -9.56 -6.21
C ARG A 144 -13.21 -8.75 -5.31
N LYS A 145 -13.42 -7.44 -5.22
CA LYS A 145 -12.67 -6.54 -4.32
C LYS A 145 -12.86 -6.92 -2.85
N LYS A 146 -14.08 -7.24 -2.39
CA LYS A 146 -14.34 -7.72 -1.02
C LYS A 146 -13.58 -9.01 -0.71
N TYR A 147 -13.63 -9.99 -1.62
CA TYR A 147 -12.89 -11.25 -1.46
C TYR A 147 -11.40 -11.02 -1.35
N PHE A 148 -10.84 -10.17 -2.22
CA PHE A 148 -9.41 -9.88 -2.23
C PHE A 148 -8.95 -9.19 -0.94
N ILE A 149 -9.66 -8.14 -0.50
CA ILE A 149 -9.35 -7.42 0.75
C ILE A 149 -9.43 -8.37 1.94
N PHE A 150 -10.49 -9.19 2.01
CA PHE A 150 -10.67 -10.14 3.11
C PHE A 150 -9.52 -11.13 3.17
N PHE A 151 -9.20 -11.78 2.04
CA PHE A 151 -8.12 -12.73 1.94
C PHE A 151 -6.77 -12.12 2.37
N ASN A 152 -6.46 -10.92 1.87
CA ASN A 152 -5.20 -10.25 2.15
C ASN A 152 -5.05 -9.90 3.65
N LEU A 153 -6.14 -9.54 4.33
CA LEU A 153 -6.17 -9.35 5.79
C LEU A 153 -6.01 -10.69 6.54
N VAL A 154 -6.84 -11.70 6.25
CA VAL A 154 -6.92 -12.90 7.11
C VAL A 154 -5.79 -13.92 6.90
N TYR A 155 -5.22 -14.00 5.69
CA TYR A 155 -4.04 -14.83 5.40
C TYR A 155 -2.71 -14.08 5.61
N PHE A 156 -2.69 -13.14 6.54
CA PHE A 156 -1.51 -12.36 6.86
C PHE A 156 -0.47 -13.20 7.61
N VAL A 157 0.48 -13.78 6.86
CA VAL A 157 1.43 -14.79 7.34
C VAL A 157 2.26 -14.36 8.56
N PRO A 158 2.88 -13.15 8.60
CA PRO A 158 3.56 -12.62 9.78
C PRO A 158 2.78 -12.78 11.08
N LEU A 159 1.47 -12.49 11.05
CA LEU A 159 0.60 -12.59 12.21
C LEU A 159 0.30 -14.05 12.57
N ILE A 160 0.07 -14.91 11.56
CA ILE A 160 -0.11 -16.35 11.78
C ILE A 160 1.13 -16.95 12.46
N LEU A 161 2.33 -16.63 11.98
CA LEU A 161 3.59 -17.14 12.55
C LEU A 161 3.79 -16.65 13.99
N LEU A 162 3.54 -15.37 14.27
CA LEU A 162 3.71 -14.81 15.61
C LEU A 162 2.71 -15.38 16.62
N ASP A 163 1.45 -15.52 16.24
CA ASP A 163 0.42 -15.94 17.19
C ASP A 163 0.37 -17.47 17.33
N ASN A 164 0.46 -18.21 16.22
CA ASN A 164 0.17 -19.65 16.20
C ASN A 164 1.42 -20.53 16.24
N ILE A 165 2.62 -19.97 16.01
CA ILE A 165 3.89 -20.68 16.22
C ILE A 165 4.61 -20.05 17.40
N HIS A 166 5.01 -18.76 17.31
CA HIS A 166 5.74 -18.09 18.39
C HIS A 166 4.92 -17.90 19.68
N PHE A 167 3.59 -18.01 19.63
CA PHE A 167 2.67 -17.87 20.76
C PHE A 167 2.51 -16.43 21.28
N GLN A 168 1.57 -15.70 20.69
CA GLN A 168 1.16 -14.36 21.09
C GLN A 168 -0.32 -14.16 20.82
N TYR A 169 -0.91 -13.14 21.44
CA TYR A 169 -2.28 -12.72 21.18
C TYR A 169 -2.34 -11.39 20.40
N ASN A 170 -1.65 -11.29 19.26
CA ASN A 170 -1.68 -10.04 18.47
C ASN A 170 -2.89 -9.95 17.52
N GLY A 171 -3.50 -11.07 17.14
CA GLY A 171 -4.59 -11.14 16.18
C GLY A 171 -5.83 -10.40 16.66
N PHE A 172 -6.35 -10.75 17.83
CA PHE A 172 -7.53 -10.06 18.39
C PHE A 172 -7.27 -8.54 18.63
N LEU A 173 -6.05 -8.17 19.04
CA LEU A 173 -5.64 -6.77 19.20
C LEU A 173 -5.61 -6.04 17.86
N THR A 174 -5.12 -6.70 16.81
CA THR A 174 -5.23 -6.18 15.44
C THR A 174 -6.68 -6.08 15.01
N GLY A 175 -7.56 -6.99 15.45
CA GLY A 175 -9.01 -6.90 15.28
C GLY A 175 -9.60 -5.62 15.86
N LEU A 176 -9.17 -5.20 17.06
CA LEU A 176 -9.55 -3.91 17.65
C LEU A 176 -9.05 -2.73 16.82
N VAL A 177 -7.84 -2.80 16.24
CA VAL A 177 -7.34 -1.79 15.29
C VAL A 177 -8.28 -1.69 14.09
N LEU A 178 -8.65 -2.82 13.47
CA LEU A 178 -9.57 -2.87 12.33
C LEU A 178 -10.95 -2.32 12.69
N LEU A 179 -11.48 -2.62 13.89
CA LEU A 179 -12.73 -2.05 14.38
C LEU A 179 -12.65 -0.53 14.56
N SER A 180 -11.54 -0.01 15.11
CA SER A 180 -11.32 1.44 15.25
C SER A 180 -11.33 2.14 13.90
N ILE A 181 -10.74 1.52 12.87
CA ILE A 181 -10.72 2.01 11.49
C ILE A 181 -12.13 1.96 10.91
N HIS A 182 -12.82 0.82 11.02
CA HIS A 182 -14.19 0.65 10.53
C HIS A 182 -15.14 1.74 11.06
N PHE A 183 -15.07 2.06 12.36
CA PHE A 183 -15.92 3.10 12.94
C PHE A 183 -15.64 4.49 12.37
N VAL A 184 -14.39 4.82 12.03
CA VAL A 184 -14.08 6.10 11.34
C VAL A 184 -14.71 6.12 9.95
N PHE A 185 -14.64 5.03 9.19
CA PHE A 185 -15.27 4.94 7.87
C PHE A 185 -16.80 5.05 7.94
N LYS A 186 -17.44 4.58 9.01
CA LYS A 186 -18.87 4.79 9.26
C LYS A 186 -19.20 6.12 9.95
N GLY A 187 -18.23 7.03 10.09
CA GLY A 187 -18.41 8.35 10.70
C GLY A 187 -18.62 8.34 12.22
N ASN A 188 -18.42 7.21 12.89
CA ASN A 188 -18.61 7.05 14.33
C ASN A 188 -17.30 7.25 15.11
N PHE A 189 -16.89 8.51 15.22
CA PHE A 189 -15.62 8.91 15.86
C PHE A 189 -15.51 8.50 17.33
N LEU A 190 -16.60 8.58 18.10
CA LEU A 190 -16.58 8.25 19.53
C LEU A 190 -16.39 6.75 19.78
N LYS A 191 -17.05 5.88 18.99
CA LYS A 191 -16.80 4.43 19.06
C LYS A 191 -15.37 4.09 18.66
N SER A 192 -14.82 4.76 17.66
CA SER A 192 -13.41 4.61 17.29
C SER A 192 -12.48 4.95 18.46
N ALA A 193 -12.68 6.12 19.11
CA ALA A 193 -11.90 6.55 20.27
C ALA A 193 -12.01 5.57 21.45
N LEU A 194 -13.22 5.06 21.72
CA LEU A 194 -13.46 4.06 22.77
C LEU A 194 -12.68 2.77 22.51
N ILE A 195 -12.76 2.20 21.30
CA ILE A 195 -12.05 0.97 20.93
C ILE A 195 -10.52 1.17 21.00
N THR A 196 -10.03 2.32 20.55
CA THR A 196 -8.61 2.67 20.66
C THR A 196 -8.16 2.75 22.12
N ALA A 197 -8.95 3.36 23.00
CA ALA A 197 -8.65 3.43 24.42
C ALA A 197 -8.66 2.02 25.06
N ILE A 198 -9.61 1.16 24.69
CA ILE A 198 -9.62 -0.25 25.12
C ILE A 198 -8.32 -0.95 24.66
N LEU A 199 -7.93 -0.80 23.40
CA LEU A 199 -6.72 -1.40 22.84
C LEU A 199 -5.44 -1.00 23.62
N LEU A 200 -5.30 0.27 23.99
CA LEU A 200 -4.16 0.76 24.76
C LEU A 200 -4.08 0.13 26.17
N ASN A 201 -5.24 -0.16 26.77
CA ASN A 201 -5.33 -0.83 28.06
C ASN A 201 -5.12 -2.36 27.96
N PHE A 202 -5.07 -2.93 26.75
CA PHE A 202 -4.67 -4.32 26.52
C PHE A 202 -3.18 -4.48 26.24
N LYS A 203 -2.55 -3.61 25.44
CA LYS A 203 -1.13 -3.74 25.14
C LYS A 203 -0.50 -2.38 24.87
N HIS A 204 0.47 -2.01 25.69
CA HIS A 204 1.08 -0.68 25.67
C HIS A 204 1.86 -0.40 24.37
N ILE A 205 2.27 -1.41 23.60
CA ILE A 205 2.94 -1.22 22.30
C ILE A 205 2.12 -0.38 21.31
N TYR A 206 0.80 -0.38 21.43
CA TYR A 206 -0.09 0.45 20.60
C TYR A 206 0.00 1.95 20.91
N ILE A 207 0.81 2.36 21.91
CA ILE A 207 1.20 3.76 22.11
C ILE A 207 1.84 4.36 20.86
N TYR A 208 2.38 3.53 19.96
CA TYR A 208 2.93 3.92 18.67
C TYR A 208 1.90 4.64 17.79
N TYR A 209 0.60 4.40 17.98
CA TYR A 209 -0.47 5.10 17.28
C TYR A 209 -0.95 6.37 18.00
N VAL A 210 -0.64 6.56 19.29
CA VAL A 210 -1.26 7.61 20.12
C VAL A 210 -1.06 9.00 19.53
N PRO A 211 0.14 9.43 19.10
CA PRO A 211 0.28 10.75 18.47
C PRO A 211 -0.55 10.90 17.19
N GLY A 212 -0.65 9.86 16.37
CA GLY A 212 -1.54 9.81 15.21
C GLY A 212 -3.01 9.97 15.59
N TYR A 213 -3.47 9.24 16.62
CA TYR A 213 -4.84 9.37 17.13
C TYR A 213 -5.12 10.78 17.66
N VAL A 214 -4.24 11.31 18.51
CA VAL A 214 -4.39 12.64 19.11
C VAL A 214 -4.46 13.71 18.02
N ALA A 215 -3.53 13.69 17.06
CA ALA A 215 -3.54 14.63 15.95
C ALA A 215 -4.85 14.53 15.15
N PHE A 216 -5.29 13.32 14.81
CA PHE A 216 -6.51 13.12 14.05
C PHE A 216 -7.75 13.67 14.76
N PHE A 217 -7.99 13.28 16.01
CA PHE A 217 -9.18 13.72 16.76
C PHE A 217 -9.13 15.21 17.08
N LEU A 218 -7.95 15.77 17.34
CA LEU A 218 -7.81 17.21 17.53
C LEU A 218 -8.26 17.99 16.29
N PHE A 219 -7.71 17.67 15.13
CA PHE A 219 -7.96 18.45 13.90
C PHE A 219 -9.29 18.12 13.20
N ASN A 220 -9.78 16.88 13.29
CA ASN A 220 -10.94 16.43 12.50
C ASN A 220 -12.22 16.21 13.32
N TYR A 221 -12.12 16.20 14.66
CA TYR A 221 -13.29 16.06 15.54
C TYR A 221 -13.44 17.24 16.50
N LEU A 222 -12.39 17.67 17.19
CA LEU A 222 -12.48 18.78 18.15
C LEU A 222 -12.55 20.16 17.45
N LEU A 223 -11.68 20.40 16.47
CA LEU A 223 -11.66 21.66 15.72
C LEU A 223 -12.74 21.74 14.62
N PRO A 224 -13.25 22.94 14.29
CA PRO A 224 -12.94 24.24 14.89
C PRO A 224 -13.57 24.43 16.29
N VAL A 225 -13.06 25.37 17.07
CA VAL A 225 -13.64 25.73 18.37
C VAL A 225 -14.93 26.52 18.13
N ASP A 226 -16.06 25.84 18.20
CA ASP A 226 -17.40 26.38 18.02
C ASP A 226 -18.25 26.16 19.30
N ILE A 227 -19.54 26.51 19.26
CA ILE A 227 -20.49 26.35 20.39
C ILE A 227 -20.57 24.88 20.86
N ASN A 228 -20.33 23.92 19.96
CA ASN A 228 -20.39 22.49 20.27
C ASN A 228 -19.05 21.92 20.77
N PHE A 229 -17.99 22.73 20.84
CA PHE A 229 -16.65 22.28 21.25
C PHE A 229 -16.65 21.59 22.62
N ALA A 230 -17.29 22.21 23.63
CA ALA A 230 -17.35 21.65 24.98
C ALA A 230 -18.03 20.27 25.00
N LYS A 231 -19.13 20.12 24.25
CA LYS A 231 -19.82 18.83 24.10
C LYS A 231 -18.92 17.78 23.45
N ARG A 232 -18.22 18.14 22.35
CA ARG A 232 -17.29 17.22 21.68
C ARG A 232 -16.12 16.82 22.59
N LEU A 233 -15.59 17.77 23.36
CA LEU A 233 -14.51 17.52 24.32
C LEU A 233 -14.95 16.55 25.43
N VAL A 234 -16.11 16.78 26.04
CA VAL A 234 -16.64 15.91 27.11
C VAL A 234 -16.92 14.50 26.57
N LEU A 235 -17.54 14.37 25.39
CA LEU A 235 -17.84 13.07 24.79
C LEU A 235 -16.57 12.29 24.41
N LEU A 236 -15.60 12.96 23.81
CA LEU A 236 -14.31 12.34 23.46
C LEU A 236 -13.54 11.97 24.74
N GLY A 237 -13.45 12.89 25.69
CA GLY A 237 -12.81 12.66 26.98
C GLY A 237 -13.43 11.49 27.72
N GLY A 238 -14.76 11.41 27.79
CA GLY A 238 -15.48 10.27 28.37
C GLY A 238 -15.19 8.95 27.65
N SER A 239 -15.12 8.96 26.31
CA SER A 239 -14.80 7.76 25.53
C SER A 239 -13.39 7.22 25.79
N VAL A 240 -12.43 8.09 26.15
CA VAL A 240 -11.05 7.71 26.47
C VAL A 240 -10.88 7.38 27.96
N LEU A 241 -11.47 8.17 28.85
CA LEU A 241 -11.33 8.03 30.30
C LEU A 241 -12.09 6.81 30.83
N MET A 242 -13.25 6.46 30.24
CA MET A 242 -14.04 5.32 30.74
C MET A 242 -13.26 3.99 30.70
N PRO A 243 -12.65 3.57 29.58
CA PRO A 243 -11.81 2.37 29.58
C PRO A 243 -10.63 2.44 30.54
N LEU A 244 -9.98 3.61 30.65
CA LEU A 244 -8.85 3.81 31.56
C LEU A 244 -9.28 3.60 33.03
N LEU A 245 -10.41 4.20 33.43
CA LEU A 245 -10.97 4.04 34.78
C LEU A 245 -11.40 2.61 35.06
N LEU A 246 -11.98 1.91 34.08
CA LEU A 246 -12.34 0.49 34.23
C LEU A 246 -11.11 -0.41 34.32
N SER A 247 -9.99 -0.02 33.69
CA SER A 247 -8.75 -0.78 33.69
C SER A 247 -7.96 -0.57 34.98
N PHE A 248 -7.67 0.68 35.33
CA PHE A 248 -6.81 1.03 36.47
C PHE A 248 -7.58 1.31 37.77
N GLY A 249 -8.88 1.61 37.71
CA GLY A 249 -9.69 1.96 38.88
C GLY A 249 -9.73 0.89 39.98
N PRO A 250 -9.88 -0.41 39.66
CA PRO A 250 -9.83 -1.47 40.67
C PRO A 250 -8.48 -1.56 41.40
N PHE A 251 -7.38 -1.32 40.69
CA PHE A 251 -6.04 -1.26 41.27
C PHE A 251 -5.87 -0.01 42.14
N LEU A 252 -6.34 1.15 41.67
CA LEU A 252 -6.33 2.38 42.45
C LEU A 252 -7.11 2.22 43.77
N TYR A 253 -8.24 1.52 43.74
CA TYR A 253 -9.05 1.24 44.93
C TYR A 253 -8.35 0.28 45.91
N THR A 254 -7.68 -0.76 45.40
CA THR A 254 -7.10 -1.83 46.24
C THR A 254 -5.69 -1.54 46.73
N THR A 255 -4.90 -0.80 45.95
CA THR A 255 -3.45 -0.56 46.19
C THR A 255 -3.08 0.91 46.22
N SER A 256 -4.06 1.82 46.16
CA SER A 256 -3.83 3.27 46.12
C SER A 256 -2.92 3.67 44.94
N LEU A 257 -2.26 4.83 45.03
CA LEU A 257 -1.36 5.32 43.97
C LEU A 257 -0.09 4.46 43.82
N ASP A 258 0.34 3.78 44.87
CA ASP A 258 1.54 2.94 44.85
C ASP A 258 1.41 1.76 43.88
N GLY A 259 0.23 1.13 43.83
CA GLY A 259 -0.01 0.06 42.85
C GLY A 259 -0.06 0.55 41.41
N ILE A 260 -0.56 1.77 41.16
CA ILE A 260 -0.49 2.38 39.83
C ILE A 260 0.98 2.61 39.43
N SER A 261 1.81 3.11 40.36
CA SER A 261 3.24 3.27 40.14
C SER A 261 3.92 1.93 39.84
N GLN A 262 3.57 0.87 40.57
CA GLN A 262 4.08 -0.48 40.34
C GLN A 262 3.72 -1.01 38.95
N ILE A 263 2.46 -0.85 38.52
CA ILE A 263 2.03 -1.23 37.17
C ILE A 263 2.85 -0.47 36.14
N LEU A 264 2.99 0.85 36.28
CA LEU A 264 3.75 1.67 35.33
C LEU A 264 5.23 1.26 35.25
N SER A 265 5.87 0.89 36.37
CA SER A 265 7.24 0.38 36.35
C SER A 265 7.39 -0.98 35.64
N ARG A 266 6.36 -1.83 35.68
CA ARG A 266 6.33 -3.10 34.93
C ARG A 266 6.11 -2.86 33.43
N LEU A 267 5.19 -1.96 33.07
CA LEU A 267 4.89 -1.61 31.68
C LEU A 267 6.08 -0.94 30.96
N PHE A 268 6.83 -0.10 31.68
CA PHE A 268 7.94 0.68 31.13
C PHE A 268 9.23 0.42 31.92
N PRO A 269 9.91 -0.72 31.70
CA PRO A 269 11.16 -1.02 32.38
C PRO A 269 12.30 -0.16 31.82
N PHE A 270 12.52 1.02 32.41
CA PHE A 270 13.51 2.01 31.98
C PHE A 270 14.98 1.59 32.14
N GLN A 271 15.25 0.45 32.79
CA GLN A 271 16.59 -0.07 33.04
C GLN A 271 17.17 -0.91 31.89
N ARG A 272 16.44 -1.06 30.79
CA ARG A 272 16.95 -1.71 29.58
C ARG A 272 17.74 -0.64 28.79
N GLY A 273 19.01 -0.88 28.46
CA GLY A 273 19.73 -0.02 27.50
C GLY A 273 19.30 -0.32 26.06
N LEU A 274 19.93 0.33 25.05
CA LEU A 274 19.63 0.12 23.62
C LEU A 274 19.93 -1.34 23.21
N THR A 275 19.01 -2.24 23.53
CA THR A 275 19.23 -3.68 23.46
C THR A 275 19.06 -4.17 22.02
N HIS A 276 20.04 -4.94 21.56
CA HIS A 276 20.06 -5.73 20.32
C HIS A 276 20.28 -4.94 19.04
N ALA A 277 21.56 -4.77 18.68
CA ALA A 277 21.99 -3.95 17.56
C ALA A 277 21.34 -4.26 16.18
N PHE A 278 20.80 -5.48 15.98
CA PHE A 278 20.36 -5.96 14.68
C PHE A 278 19.09 -6.84 14.72
N TRP A 279 18.18 -6.66 15.68
CA TRP A 279 16.93 -7.45 15.70
C TRP A 279 15.80 -6.78 14.90
N ALA A 280 15.55 -5.48 15.12
CA ALA A 280 14.57 -4.74 14.34
C ALA A 280 15.22 -3.99 13.16
N PRO A 281 14.59 -3.97 11.97
CA PRO A 281 15.05 -3.19 10.80
C PRO A 281 14.69 -1.71 10.95
N ASN A 282 15.27 -1.03 11.94
CA ASN A 282 15.00 0.37 12.26
C ASN A 282 16.21 1.28 11.92
N PHE A 283 16.14 2.56 12.27
CA PHE A 283 17.26 3.49 12.02
C PHE A 283 18.54 3.05 12.73
N TRP A 284 18.41 2.48 13.93
CA TRP A 284 19.54 2.08 14.75
C TRP A 284 20.27 0.86 14.19
N SER A 285 19.61 -0.05 13.47
CA SER A 285 20.31 -1.15 12.81
C SER A 285 21.29 -0.65 11.74
N LEU A 286 20.93 0.41 10.99
CA LEU A 286 21.83 1.07 10.05
C LEU A 286 22.99 1.77 10.76
N TYR A 287 22.69 2.44 11.88
CA TYR A 287 23.70 3.10 12.70
C TYR A 287 24.70 2.09 13.26
N ASN A 288 24.22 0.96 13.78
CA ASN A 288 25.05 -0.12 14.31
C ASN A 288 25.84 -0.82 13.20
N GLY A 289 25.23 -1.01 12.02
CA GLY A 289 25.92 -1.54 10.85
C GLY A 289 27.05 -0.63 10.39
N MET A 290 26.86 0.70 10.47
CA MET A 290 27.91 1.67 10.20
C MET A 290 29.03 1.63 11.26
N ASP A 291 28.70 1.55 12.55
CA ASP A 291 29.70 1.37 13.62
C ASP A 291 30.54 0.11 13.38
N PHE A 292 29.89 -1.00 12.97
CA PHE A 292 30.57 -2.25 12.60
C PHE A 292 31.54 -2.06 11.42
N ILE A 293 31.12 -1.39 10.34
CA ILE A 293 31.97 -1.15 9.16
C ILE A 293 33.16 -0.26 9.54
N LEU A 294 32.93 0.81 10.30
CA LEU A 294 33.95 1.76 10.72
C LEU A 294 34.97 1.12 11.68
N TYR A 295 34.51 0.30 12.62
CA TYR A 295 35.40 -0.44 13.51
C TYR A 295 36.33 -1.37 12.72
N ASN A 296 35.78 -2.15 11.78
CA ASN A 296 36.57 -3.09 10.99
C ASN A 296 37.53 -2.38 10.03
N SER A 297 37.12 -1.29 9.39
CA SER A 297 37.99 -0.51 8.50
C SER A 297 39.16 0.13 9.26
N ARG A 298 38.91 0.65 10.47
CA ARG A 298 39.96 1.16 11.36
C ARG A 298 40.92 0.07 11.80
N ASN A 299 40.43 -1.13 12.11
CA ASN A 299 41.29 -2.25 12.51
C ASN A 299 42.19 -2.73 11.35
N ILE A 300 41.66 -2.78 10.12
CA ILE A 300 42.45 -3.09 8.92
C ILE A 300 43.52 -2.01 8.69
N LEU A 301 43.14 -0.74 8.82
CA LEU A 301 44.06 0.38 8.64
C LEU A 301 45.14 0.42 9.73
N ALA A 302 44.80 0.14 10.99
CA ALA A 302 45.75 0.08 12.11
C ALA A 302 46.79 -1.03 11.91
N ARG A 303 46.35 -2.21 11.41
CA ARG A 303 47.26 -3.30 11.02
C ARG A 303 48.19 -2.91 9.88
N TYR A 304 47.70 -2.16 8.90
CA TYR A 304 48.49 -1.68 7.77
C TYR A 304 49.50 -0.59 8.19
N LEU A 305 49.09 0.35 9.05
CA LEU A 305 49.89 1.48 9.51
C LEU A 305 50.81 1.16 10.70
N LYS A 306 50.79 -0.07 11.24
CA LYS A 306 51.52 -0.49 12.45
C LYS A 306 51.25 0.38 13.68
N ASN A 307 50.10 1.06 13.76
CA ASN A 307 49.68 1.80 14.95
C ASN A 307 48.94 0.85 15.90
N GLY A 308 49.46 0.72 17.12
CA GLY A 308 49.12 -0.33 18.10
C GLY A 308 48.00 -0.01 19.07
N ASP A 309 47.04 0.86 18.73
CA ASP A 309 45.91 1.11 19.63
C ASP A 309 44.90 -0.04 19.55
N ILE A 310 44.92 -0.90 20.56
CA ILE A 310 43.98 -2.01 20.74
C ILE A 310 42.61 -1.41 21.12
N ILE A 311 41.78 -1.12 20.13
CA ILE A 311 40.40 -0.68 20.35
C ILE A 311 39.60 -1.88 20.87
N LYS A 312 38.85 -1.68 21.97
CA LYS A 312 38.00 -2.71 22.58
C LYS A 312 37.02 -3.25 21.52
N LYS A 313 37.00 -4.57 21.33
CA LYS A 313 36.11 -5.22 20.37
C LYS A 313 34.66 -4.95 20.78
N PRO A 314 33.80 -4.50 19.85
CA PRO A 314 32.37 -4.38 20.10
C PRO A 314 31.77 -5.75 20.46
N GLU A 315 30.94 -5.77 21.49
CA GLU A 315 30.22 -6.97 21.94
C GLU A 315 29.00 -7.18 21.03
N TYR A 316 29.19 -7.93 19.95
CA TYR A 316 28.11 -8.31 19.05
C TYR A 316 27.40 -9.55 19.60
N THR A 317 26.27 -9.36 20.28
CA THR A 317 25.55 -10.46 20.94
C THR A 317 24.77 -11.32 19.96
N SER A 318 24.91 -12.64 20.09
CA SER A 318 24.02 -13.67 19.54
C SER A 318 22.76 -13.85 20.40
N GLY A 319 22.01 -12.77 20.64
CA GLY A 319 20.63 -12.86 21.15
C GLY A 319 20.40 -12.77 22.67
N LEU A 320 21.37 -12.34 23.49
CA LEU A 320 21.15 -12.00 24.91
C LEU A 320 20.95 -10.49 25.11
N VAL A 321 20.14 -10.12 26.11
CA VAL A 321 19.76 -8.73 26.44
C VAL A 321 20.93 -8.02 27.13
N GLN A 322 21.70 -7.24 26.38
CA GLN A 322 22.81 -6.41 26.90
C GLN A 322 22.81 -5.03 26.23
N GLU A 323 23.35 -4.02 26.92
CA GLU A 323 23.50 -2.67 26.38
C GLU A 323 24.57 -2.65 25.28
N TYR A 324 24.21 -2.25 24.06
CA TYR A 324 25.21 -2.07 23.00
C TYR A 324 25.94 -0.74 23.19
N SER A 325 27.22 -0.80 23.55
CA SER A 325 28.10 0.38 23.54
C SER A 325 28.77 0.52 22.17
N HIS A 326 28.51 1.63 21.48
CA HIS A 326 29.17 1.97 20.22
C HIS A 326 30.66 2.20 20.45
N THR A 327 31.47 1.68 19.52
CA THR A 327 32.93 1.72 19.64
C THR A 327 33.58 2.85 18.86
N THR A 328 32.99 3.22 17.73
CA THR A 328 33.47 4.30 16.86
C THR A 328 32.49 5.46 16.80
N LEU A 329 31.18 5.17 16.77
CA LEU A 329 30.13 6.18 16.77
C LEU A 329 29.72 6.61 18.21
N PRO A 330 29.12 7.80 18.39
CA PRO A 330 28.59 8.22 19.69
C PRO A 330 27.48 7.31 20.22
N ASN A 331 27.50 7.02 21.52
CA ASN A 331 26.44 6.27 22.19
C ASN A 331 25.08 6.99 22.11
N ILE A 332 24.04 6.23 21.81
CA ILE A 332 22.67 6.73 21.69
C ILE A 332 21.99 6.70 23.07
N LYS A 333 21.52 7.87 23.53
CA LYS A 333 20.76 8.01 24.78
C LYS A 333 19.27 8.21 24.50
N PRO A 334 18.36 7.87 25.44
CA PRO A 334 16.91 7.99 25.25
C PRO A 334 16.42 9.38 24.80
N TYR A 335 17.07 10.46 25.22
CA TYR A 335 16.66 11.81 24.79
C TYR A 335 16.96 12.09 23.31
N HIS A 336 18.00 11.46 22.72
CA HIS A 336 18.26 11.56 21.28
C HIS A 336 17.08 10.96 20.49
N THR A 337 16.59 9.80 20.94
CA THR A 337 15.52 9.07 20.26
C THR A 337 14.19 9.80 20.37
N ILE A 338 13.84 10.31 21.55
CA ILE A 338 12.62 11.12 21.75
C ILE A 338 12.66 12.38 20.89
N THR A 339 13.82 13.06 20.78
CA THR A 339 13.97 14.25 19.94
C THR A 339 13.71 13.92 18.47
N LEU A 340 14.27 12.81 17.97
CA LEU A 340 14.01 12.35 16.60
C LEU A 340 12.55 11.97 16.39
N VAL A 341 11.93 11.24 17.32
CA VAL A 341 10.52 10.88 17.24
C VAL A 341 9.65 12.14 17.15
N LEU A 342 9.85 13.13 18.01
CA LEU A 342 9.08 14.38 17.98
C LEU A 342 9.27 15.16 16.67
N ALA A 343 10.51 15.24 16.17
CA ALA A 343 10.80 15.91 14.89
C ALA A 343 10.11 15.21 13.70
N PHE A 344 10.11 13.88 13.68
CA PHE A 344 9.53 13.10 12.57
C PHE A 344 8.02 12.86 12.68
N LEU A 345 7.37 13.29 13.78
CA LEU A 345 5.91 13.35 13.89
C LEU A 345 5.29 14.62 13.28
N LEU A 346 6.09 15.61 12.88
CA LEU A 346 5.63 16.84 12.21
C LEU A 346 4.69 16.62 10.99
N PRO A 347 4.85 15.59 10.15
CA PRO A 347 3.93 15.34 9.03
C PRO A 347 2.47 15.15 9.45
N LEU A 348 2.21 14.75 10.71
CA LEU A 348 0.85 14.61 11.24
C LEU A 348 0.04 15.91 11.17
N ILE A 349 0.69 17.06 11.31
CA ILE A 349 0.04 18.37 11.20
C ILE A 349 -0.41 18.61 9.76
N THR A 350 0.47 18.34 8.79
CA THR A 350 0.19 18.49 7.35
C THR A 350 -0.93 17.56 6.90
N ILE A 351 -0.88 16.28 7.29
CA ILE A 351 -1.94 15.29 6.99
C ILE A 351 -3.30 15.81 7.44
N ASN A 352 -3.39 16.23 8.70
CA ASN A 352 -4.67 16.52 9.31
C ASN A 352 -5.25 17.89 8.91
N ARG A 353 -4.40 18.86 8.57
CA ARG A 353 -4.82 20.13 7.94
C ARG A 353 -5.13 20.00 6.44
N GLY A 354 -4.69 18.92 5.80
CA GLY A 354 -4.88 18.69 4.37
C GLY A 354 -6.35 18.55 3.94
N LYS A 355 -6.59 18.48 2.63
CA LYS A 355 -7.93 18.38 2.02
C LYS A 355 -8.44 16.95 1.83
N LYS A 356 -7.64 15.94 2.18
CA LYS A 356 -8.01 14.52 2.03
C LYS A 356 -9.24 14.16 2.88
N ARG A 357 -9.94 13.08 2.50
CA ARG A 357 -11.07 12.56 3.28
C ARG A 357 -10.61 12.12 4.68
N ARG A 358 -11.52 12.17 5.67
CA ARG A 358 -11.19 11.90 7.07
C ARG A 358 -10.64 10.49 7.29
N GLU A 359 -11.14 9.52 6.53
CA GLU A 359 -10.74 8.12 6.63
C GLU A 359 -9.29 7.93 6.18
N VAL A 360 -8.89 8.61 5.10
CA VAL A 360 -7.51 8.62 4.60
C VAL A 360 -6.59 9.33 5.60
N LYS A 361 -7.02 10.48 6.15
CA LYS A 361 -6.26 11.19 7.18
C LYS A 361 -6.02 10.34 8.42
N TYR A 362 -7.02 9.59 8.86
CA TYR A 362 -6.90 8.68 9.99
C TYR A 362 -5.85 7.60 9.72
N LEU A 363 -5.97 6.87 8.61
CA LEU A 363 -5.02 5.82 8.23
C LEU A 363 -3.59 6.37 8.08
N GLN A 364 -3.42 7.52 7.40
CA GLN A 364 -2.12 8.18 7.27
C GLN A 364 -1.55 8.62 8.62
N SER A 365 -2.40 9.07 9.55
CA SER A 365 -1.97 9.45 10.90
C SER A 365 -1.49 8.24 11.71
N LEU A 366 -2.21 7.11 11.64
CA LEU A 366 -1.77 5.85 12.27
C LEU A 366 -0.45 5.37 11.67
N LEU A 367 -0.35 5.40 10.33
CA LEU A 367 0.83 4.99 9.59
C LEU A 367 2.07 5.80 9.97
N ILE A 368 2.01 7.14 9.88
CA ILE A 368 3.16 8.00 10.19
C ILE A 368 3.56 7.88 11.65
N SER A 369 2.57 7.84 12.55
CA SER A 369 2.84 7.67 13.98
C SER A 369 3.59 6.35 14.21
N SER A 370 3.02 5.22 13.79
CA SER A 370 3.64 3.92 14.06
C SER A 370 4.97 3.70 13.31
N MET A 371 5.12 4.23 12.09
CA MET A 371 6.41 4.20 11.39
C MET A 371 7.49 4.98 12.15
N THR A 372 7.15 6.15 12.70
CA THR A 372 8.10 6.99 13.43
C THR A 372 8.59 6.30 14.71
N PHE A 373 7.68 5.74 15.51
CA PHE A 373 8.06 5.01 16.72
C PHE A 373 8.82 3.73 16.42
N PHE A 374 8.43 2.98 15.39
CA PHE A 374 9.18 1.79 14.96
C PHE A 374 10.60 2.15 14.51
N TYR A 375 10.75 3.24 13.77
CA TYR A 375 12.03 3.56 13.14
C TYR A 375 13.03 4.24 14.08
N PHE A 376 12.55 5.14 14.96
CA PHE A 376 13.42 5.92 15.86
C PHE A 376 13.27 5.57 17.35
N GLY A 377 12.37 4.65 17.73
CA GLY A 377 12.16 4.26 19.12
C GLY A 377 13.44 3.73 19.79
N TYR A 378 13.57 3.95 21.10
CA TYR A 378 14.75 3.51 21.86
C TYR A 378 14.84 1.98 21.96
N HIS A 379 13.72 1.33 22.31
CA HIS A 379 13.57 -0.12 22.27
C HIS A 379 12.49 -0.48 21.27
N VAL A 380 12.87 -1.20 20.22
CA VAL A 380 11.94 -1.66 19.19
C VAL A 380 12.19 -3.12 18.90
N HIS A 381 11.12 -3.89 18.95
CA HIS A 381 11.12 -5.28 18.52
C HIS A 381 10.71 -5.39 17.05
N GLU A 382 11.27 -6.37 16.34
CA GLU A 382 10.94 -6.74 14.97
C GLU A 382 9.44 -6.98 14.79
N LYS A 383 8.76 -7.54 15.80
CA LYS A 383 7.31 -7.77 15.84
C LYS A 383 6.49 -6.48 15.69
N ALA A 384 7.04 -5.32 16.06
CA ALA A 384 6.32 -4.04 16.00
C ALA A 384 6.09 -3.53 14.57
N VAL A 385 6.75 -4.11 13.55
CA VAL A 385 6.57 -3.75 12.14
C VAL A 385 5.14 -3.98 11.63
N LEU A 386 4.35 -4.82 12.32
CA LEU A 386 2.94 -5.04 11.99
C LEU A 386 2.09 -3.77 12.13
N LEU A 387 2.44 -2.89 13.08
CA LEU A 387 1.66 -1.68 13.36
C LEU A 387 1.63 -0.70 12.18
N PRO A 388 2.75 -0.34 11.52
CA PRO A 388 2.68 0.47 10.30
C PRO A 388 2.12 -0.30 9.09
N LEU A 389 2.25 -1.63 9.05
CA LEU A 389 1.79 -2.40 7.90
C LEU A 389 0.26 -2.44 7.76
N VAL A 390 -0.49 -2.63 8.85
CA VAL A 390 -1.97 -2.72 8.81
C VAL A 390 -2.64 -1.49 8.18
N PRO A 391 -2.39 -0.24 8.61
CA PRO A 391 -2.99 0.93 7.98
C PRO A 391 -2.50 1.14 6.53
N LEU A 392 -1.24 0.80 6.22
CA LEU A 392 -0.71 0.90 4.85
C LEU A 392 -1.37 -0.09 3.89
N MET A 393 -1.62 -1.32 4.37
CA MET A 393 -2.33 -2.34 3.62
C MET A 393 -3.73 -1.88 3.25
N ILE A 394 -4.47 -1.28 4.20
CA ILE A 394 -5.79 -0.71 3.92
C ILE A 394 -5.69 0.47 2.95
N LEU A 395 -4.73 1.39 3.14
CA LEU A 395 -4.49 2.51 2.22
C LEU A 395 -4.23 2.05 0.77
N SER A 396 -3.56 0.93 0.58
CA SER A 396 -3.27 0.38 -0.76
C SER A 396 -4.52 -0.05 -1.54
N PHE A 397 -5.62 -0.34 -0.85
CA PHE A 397 -6.92 -0.64 -1.47
C PHE A 397 -7.75 0.62 -1.78
N ILE A 398 -7.32 1.77 -1.26
CA ILE A 398 -7.95 3.09 -1.45
C ILE A 398 -7.24 3.85 -2.56
N ASP A 399 -5.93 3.80 -2.60
CA ASP A 399 -5.13 4.54 -3.57
C ASP A 399 -3.93 3.69 -4.01
N PHE A 400 -3.86 3.41 -5.31
CA PHE A 400 -2.81 2.58 -5.90
C PHE A 400 -1.41 3.17 -5.75
N THR A 401 -1.27 4.46 -5.39
CA THR A 401 0.04 5.05 -5.05
C THR A 401 0.71 4.35 -3.86
N TYR A 402 -0.09 3.75 -2.97
CA TYR A 402 0.43 3.01 -1.81
C TYR A 402 0.70 1.53 -2.11
N LEU A 403 0.33 1.00 -3.29
CA LEU A 403 0.45 -0.43 -3.61
C LEU A 403 1.89 -0.94 -3.46
N SER A 404 2.84 -0.29 -4.14
CA SER A 404 4.26 -0.67 -4.06
C SER A 404 4.85 -0.49 -2.66
N LEU A 405 4.39 0.52 -1.92
CA LEU A 405 4.85 0.82 -0.57
C LEU A 405 4.34 -0.21 0.44
N TYR A 406 3.09 -0.67 0.28
CA TYR A 406 2.54 -1.79 1.04
C TYR A 406 3.40 -3.04 0.85
N PHE A 407 3.75 -3.40 -0.39
CA PHE A 407 4.57 -4.59 -0.64
C PHE A 407 6.01 -4.46 -0.08
N ASN A 408 6.56 -3.25 0.01
CA ASN A 408 7.84 -3.04 0.72
C ASN A 408 7.72 -3.40 2.20
N LEU A 409 6.70 -2.90 2.91
CA LEU A 409 6.52 -3.24 4.33
C LEU A 409 6.06 -4.69 4.55
N TYR A 410 5.27 -5.24 3.62
CA TYR A 410 4.92 -6.66 3.61
C TYR A 410 6.19 -7.52 3.55
N LEU A 411 7.11 -7.19 2.64
CA LEU A 411 8.41 -7.85 2.51
C LEU A 411 9.21 -7.75 3.82
N VAL A 412 9.40 -6.53 4.34
CA VAL A 412 10.12 -6.29 5.60
C VAL A 412 9.53 -7.17 6.71
N SER A 413 8.20 -7.19 6.86
CA SER A 413 7.56 -7.96 7.94
C SER A 413 7.80 -9.47 7.87
N HIS A 414 7.93 -10.06 6.68
CA HIS A 414 8.22 -11.49 6.54
C HIS A 414 9.64 -11.80 6.98
N PHE A 415 10.61 -11.17 6.32
CA PHE A 415 12.02 -11.50 6.50
C PHE A 415 12.56 -11.09 7.87
N THR A 416 11.90 -10.20 8.59
CA THR A 416 12.30 -9.83 9.96
C THR A 416 11.73 -10.76 11.02
N ILE A 417 10.63 -11.46 10.71
CA ILE A 417 10.03 -12.47 11.61
C ILE A 417 10.65 -13.84 11.38
N PHE A 418 11.14 -14.14 10.17
CA PHE A 418 11.73 -15.43 9.85
C PHE A 418 12.86 -15.89 10.80
N PRO A 419 13.77 -15.03 11.29
CA PRO A 419 14.79 -15.43 12.26
C PRO A 419 14.22 -15.91 13.61
N LEU A 420 13.00 -15.48 13.97
CA LEU A 420 12.32 -15.94 15.20
C LEU A 420 11.83 -17.38 15.10
N ILE A 421 11.71 -17.89 13.87
CA ILE A 421 11.15 -19.22 13.55
C ILE A 421 12.24 -20.02 12.83
N PHE A 422 13.09 -20.70 13.59
CA PHE A 422 14.36 -21.25 13.08
C PHE A 422 14.40 -22.78 12.97
N SER A 423 13.46 -23.50 13.59
CA SER A 423 13.44 -24.96 13.58
C SER A 423 13.14 -25.54 12.18
N PRO A 424 13.69 -26.73 11.82
CA PRO A 424 13.61 -27.24 10.45
C PRO A 424 12.20 -27.42 9.89
N LEU A 425 11.27 -27.95 10.70
CA LEU A 425 9.88 -28.14 10.30
C LEU A 425 9.18 -26.79 10.08
N GLU A 426 9.36 -25.86 11.01
CA GLU A 426 8.77 -24.53 10.95
C GLU A 426 9.40 -23.68 9.83
N ASN A 427 10.65 -23.92 9.44
CA ASN A 427 11.25 -23.33 8.23
C ASN A 427 10.47 -23.77 6.98
N LEU A 428 10.15 -25.06 6.85
CA LEU A 428 9.32 -25.54 5.75
C LEU A 428 7.93 -24.86 5.80
N THR A 429 7.30 -24.81 6.96
CA THR A 429 5.99 -24.15 7.15
C THR A 429 6.02 -22.66 6.79
N LYS A 430 7.00 -21.89 7.29
CA LYS A 430 7.06 -20.44 7.07
C LYS A 430 7.26 -20.12 5.60
N TYR A 431 8.14 -20.84 4.89
CA TYR A 431 8.37 -20.59 3.46
C TYR A 431 7.20 -21.03 2.60
N THR A 432 6.61 -22.21 2.87
CA THR A 432 5.45 -22.71 2.11
C THR A 432 4.24 -21.79 2.27
N LEU A 433 3.93 -21.37 3.50
CA LEU A 433 2.83 -20.46 3.77
C LEU A 433 3.05 -19.08 3.15
N SER A 434 4.27 -18.53 3.25
CA SER A 434 4.62 -17.22 2.66
C SER A 434 4.55 -17.24 1.13
N LEU A 435 5.04 -18.31 0.48
CA LEU A 435 5.01 -18.46 -0.97
C LEU A 435 3.57 -18.67 -1.47
N ALA A 436 2.81 -19.55 -0.83
CA ALA A 436 1.43 -19.84 -1.21
C ALA A 436 0.54 -18.60 -1.11
N THR A 437 0.66 -17.82 -0.04
CA THR A 437 -0.09 -16.57 0.14
C THR A 437 0.32 -15.49 -0.85
N THR A 438 1.62 -15.35 -1.14
CA THR A 438 2.11 -14.39 -2.16
C THR A 438 1.57 -14.73 -3.54
N ILE A 439 1.58 -16.02 -3.94
CA ILE A 439 0.99 -16.48 -5.20
C ILE A 439 -0.52 -16.23 -5.22
N ALA A 440 -1.23 -16.53 -4.13
CA ALA A 440 -2.66 -16.30 -4.04
C ALA A 440 -3.01 -14.80 -4.14
N ILE A 441 -2.25 -13.91 -3.50
CA ILE A 441 -2.41 -12.46 -3.60
C ILE A 441 -2.21 -12.00 -5.06
N GLN A 442 -1.17 -12.49 -5.74
CA GLN A 442 -0.91 -12.20 -7.15
C GLN A 442 -2.08 -12.64 -8.05
N ILE A 443 -2.62 -13.84 -7.83
CA ILE A 443 -3.76 -14.38 -8.59
C ILE A 443 -5.03 -13.57 -8.31
N LEU A 444 -5.35 -13.31 -7.03
CA LEU A 444 -6.54 -12.56 -6.65
C LEU A 444 -6.50 -11.11 -7.12
N PHE A 445 -5.32 -10.47 -7.11
CA PHE A 445 -5.14 -9.14 -7.67
C PHE A 445 -5.45 -9.14 -9.18
N LYS A 446 -4.94 -10.13 -9.92
CA LYS A 446 -5.24 -10.30 -11.36
C LYS A 446 -6.72 -10.60 -11.63
N ILE A 447 -7.36 -11.42 -10.79
CA ILE A 447 -8.80 -11.71 -10.91
C ILE A 447 -9.65 -10.49 -10.58
N THR A 448 -9.18 -9.62 -9.68
CA THR A 448 -9.93 -8.44 -9.23
C THR A 448 -9.80 -7.27 -10.19
N TYR A 449 -8.57 -6.95 -10.60
CA TYR A 449 -8.25 -5.74 -11.38
C TYR A 449 -7.88 -6.01 -12.85
N GLY A 450 -7.62 -7.26 -13.22
CA GLY A 450 -7.35 -7.69 -14.59
C GLY A 450 -5.88 -7.54 -14.99
N ILE A 451 -5.04 -7.17 -14.02
CA ILE A 451 -3.65 -6.79 -14.25
C ILE A 451 -2.73 -7.63 -13.38
N ASN A 452 -1.53 -7.90 -13.90
CA ASN A 452 -0.49 -8.60 -13.15
C ASN A 452 0.07 -7.67 -12.06
N LEU A 453 0.00 -8.10 -10.79
CA LEU A 453 0.50 -7.32 -9.67
C LEU A 453 2.01 -7.06 -9.79
N TRP A 454 2.83 -8.11 -9.92
CA TRP A 454 4.29 -7.98 -10.12
C TRP A 454 4.65 -6.95 -11.20
N GLU A 455 4.02 -7.00 -12.37
CA GLU A 455 4.32 -6.06 -13.46
C GLU A 455 4.04 -4.60 -13.08
N ASN A 456 3.03 -4.35 -12.25
CA ASN A 456 2.60 -3.01 -11.81
C ASN A 456 3.29 -2.53 -10.52
N LEU A 457 4.22 -3.31 -9.96
CA LEU A 457 5.07 -2.83 -8.88
C LEU A 457 6.19 -1.93 -9.42
N ASN A 458 6.55 -0.92 -8.63
CA ASN A 458 7.66 -0.03 -8.91
C ASN A 458 8.97 -0.80 -9.04
N LYS A 459 9.90 -0.29 -9.86
CA LYS A 459 11.23 -0.89 -10.07
C LYS A 459 11.98 -1.12 -8.76
N SER A 460 11.89 -0.18 -7.82
CA SER A 460 12.52 -0.31 -6.49
C SER A 460 11.94 -1.46 -5.68
N THR A 461 10.61 -1.61 -5.64
CA THR A 461 9.95 -2.72 -4.94
C THR A 461 10.34 -4.07 -5.54
N LYS A 462 10.36 -4.19 -6.87
CA LYS A 462 10.84 -5.41 -7.56
C LYS A 462 12.29 -5.75 -7.16
N PHE A 463 13.16 -4.75 -7.17
CA PHE A 463 14.55 -4.89 -6.73
C PHE A 463 14.64 -5.35 -5.27
N PHE A 464 13.90 -4.71 -4.36
CA PHE A 464 13.88 -5.08 -2.96
C PHE A 464 13.40 -6.52 -2.75
N SER A 465 12.33 -6.95 -3.43
CA SER A 465 11.83 -8.32 -3.35
C SER A 465 12.86 -9.35 -3.80
N ILE A 466 13.53 -9.12 -4.93
CA ILE A 466 14.56 -10.04 -5.45
C ILE A 466 15.73 -10.12 -4.46
N VAL A 467 16.22 -8.97 -3.97
CA VAL A 467 17.35 -8.94 -3.05
C VAL A 467 17.00 -9.57 -1.71
N SER A 468 15.79 -9.37 -1.15
CA SER A 468 15.38 -10.04 0.09
C SER A 468 15.39 -11.56 -0.04
N VAL A 469 14.88 -12.11 -1.14
CA VAL A 469 14.88 -13.57 -1.37
C VAL A 469 16.31 -14.10 -1.51
N LEU A 470 17.15 -13.42 -2.30
CA LEU A 470 18.56 -13.78 -2.43
C LEU A 470 19.29 -13.70 -1.10
N LEU A 471 19.02 -12.65 -0.31
CA LEU A 471 19.61 -12.45 0.98
C LEU A 471 19.21 -13.54 1.96
N GLU A 472 17.95 -13.97 1.99
CA GLU A 472 17.47 -15.08 2.83
C GLU A 472 18.18 -16.39 2.48
N VAL A 473 18.34 -16.67 1.18
CA VAL A 473 19.07 -17.84 0.68
C VAL A 473 20.54 -17.79 1.12
N ILE A 474 21.21 -16.65 0.92
CA ILE A 474 22.62 -16.46 1.31
C ILE A 474 22.80 -16.58 2.83
N THR A 475 21.91 -15.96 3.61
CA THR A 475 22.02 -15.90 5.08
C THR A 475 21.69 -17.21 5.78
N ASN A 476 20.75 -18.00 5.27
CA ASN A 476 20.37 -19.27 5.90
C ASN A 476 21.09 -20.49 5.33
N LEU A 477 21.48 -20.49 4.05
CA LEU A 477 22.11 -21.67 3.42
C LEU A 477 23.62 -21.53 3.28
N PHE A 478 24.13 -20.38 2.85
CA PHE A 478 25.55 -20.22 2.50
C PHE A 478 26.38 -19.72 3.69
N LEU A 479 25.98 -18.63 4.33
CA LEU A 479 26.74 -18.00 5.42
C LEU A 479 27.09 -18.96 6.57
N PRO A 480 26.18 -19.82 7.06
CA PRO A 480 26.51 -20.77 8.12
C PRO A 480 27.56 -21.81 7.71
N ILE A 481 27.65 -22.15 6.43
CA ILE A 481 28.61 -23.13 5.89
C ILE A 481 29.99 -22.49 5.70
N TYR A 482 30.04 -21.30 5.09
CA TYR A 482 31.31 -20.64 4.73
C TYR A 482 31.92 -19.79 5.85
N LEU A 483 31.10 -19.23 6.74
CA LEU A 483 31.53 -18.34 7.83
C LEU A 483 30.90 -18.75 9.18
N PRO A 484 31.10 -20.01 9.65
CA PRO A 484 30.48 -20.52 10.88
C PRO A 484 30.91 -19.74 12.14
N ASN A 485 32.09 -19.11 12.10
CA ASN A 485 32.64 -18.33 13.22
C ASN A 485 31.99 -16.95 13.40
N LEU A 486 31.07 -16.55 12.51
CA LEU A 486 30.40 -15.24 12.54
C LEU A 486 28.86 -15.39 12.54
N PRO A 487 28.28 -16.01 13.60
CA PRO A 487 26.86 -16.35 13.65
C PRO A 487 25.91 -15.14 13.67
N PHE A 488 26.44 -13.94 13.91
CA PHE A 488 25.67 -12.69 13.95
C PHE A 488 25.45 -12.07 12.55
N LEU A 489 26.25 -12.44 11.54
CA LEU A 489 26.19 -11.84 10.20
C LEU A 489 24.83 -11.94 9.51
N PRO A 490 24.12 -13.09 9.57
CA PRO A 490 22.76 -13.20 9.03
C PRO A 490 21.84 -12.09 9.53
N ASN A 491 21.81 -11.85 10.85
CA ASN A 491 20.97 -10.82 11.46
C ASN A 491 21.40 -9.40 11.07
N ILE A 492 22.71 -9.13 10.96
CA ILE A 492 23.20 -7.83 10.49
C ILE A 492 22.69 -7.56 9.07
N PHE A 493 22.93 -8.48 8.14
CA PHE A 493 22.58 -8.25 6.74
C PHE A 493 21.07 -8.12 6.56
N THR A 494 20.30 -9.02 7.16
CA THR A 494 18.83 -8.98 7.09
C THR A 494 18.30 -7.67 7.69
N SER A 495 18.73 -7.28 8.89
CA SER A 495 18.21 -6.08 9.54
C SER A 495 18.67 -4.78 8.89
N CYS A 496 19.91 -4.67 8.42
CA CYS A 496 20.39 -3.49 7.70
C CYS A 496 19.68 -3.33 6.35
N PHE A 497 19.57 -4.40 5.55
CA PHE A 497 18.92 -4.31 4.26
C PHE A 497 17.44 -3.93 4.39
N HIS A 498 16.70 -4.60 5.27
CA HIS A 498 15.28 -4.30 5.47
C HIS A 498 15.07 -2.93 6.13
N ALA A 499 16.02 -2.43 6.93
CA ALA A 499 15.98 -1.04 7.40
C ALA A 499 16.15 -0.05 6.25
N MET A 500 16.99 -0.33 5.24
CA MET A 500 17.08 0.50 4.04
C MET A 500 15.76 0.52 3.25
N VAL A 501 15.11 -0.64 3.10
CA VAL A 501 13.79 -0.75 2.46
C VAL A 501 12.73 0.04 3.24
N PHE A 502 12.75 -0.06 4.58
CA PHE A 502 11.88 0.73 5.44
C PHE A 502 12.14 2.23 5.29
N THR A 503 13.42 2.64 5.28
CA THR A 503 13.86 4.03 5.10
C THR A 503 13.35 4.61 3.78
N TRP A 504 13.56 3.88 2.67
CA TRP A 504 13.04 4.27 1.36
C TRP A 504 11.53 4.46 1.40
N THR A 505 10.81 3.50 1.97
CA THR A 505 9.36 3.51 2.06
C THR A 505 8.87 4.70 2.89
N TYR A 506 9.53 4.97 4.03
CA TYR A 506 9.21 6.10 4.89
C TYR A 506 9.43 7.44 4.17
N ILE A 507 10.58 7.63 3.53
CA ILE A 507 10.89 8.86 2.78
C ILE A 507 9.87 9.09 1.66
N VAL A 508 9.49 8.06 0.90
CA VAL A 508 8.50 8.20 -0.18
C VAL A 508 7.13 8.61 0.36
N ILE A 509 6.69 8.04 1.49
CA ILE A 509 5.42 8.41 2.13
C ILE A 509 5.46 9.86 2.63
N VAL A 510 6.52 10.25 3.35
CA VAL A 510 6.67 11.61 3.88
C VAL A 510 6.73 12.64 2.76
N LYS A 511 7.48 12.34 1.69
CA LYS A 511 7.54 13.18 0.49
C LYS A 511 6.16 13.33 -0.16
N ASP A 512 5.38 12.25 -0.23
CA ASP A 512 4.02 12.31 -0.78
C ASP A 512 3.08 13.18 0.08
N ILE A 513 3.26 13.19 1.40
CA ILE A 513 2.50 14.02 2.34
C ILE A 513 2.83 15.51 2.19
N PHE A 514 4.12 15.88 2.14
CA PHE A 514 4.51 17.30 2.07
C PHE A 514 4.37 17.88 0.67
N ASN A 515 4.68 17.11 -0.36
CA ASN A 515 4.78 17.63 -1.72
C ASN A 515 3.45 17.56 -2.47
N GLU A 516 2.30 17.37 -1.83
CA GLU A 516 1.02 17.20 -2.55
C GLU A 516 0.72 18.39 -3.49
N SER A 517 1.09 19.63 -3.12
CA SER A 517 1.00 20.81 -4.00
C SER A 517 2.25 21.07 -4.85
N GLU A 518 3.45 20.77 -4.34
CA GLU A 518 4.72 21.07 -5.01
C GLU A 518 5.07 20.05 -6.11
N LYS A 519 4.66 18.78 -5.92
CA LYS A 519 4.82 17.67 -6.87
C LYS A 519 4.14 17.98 -8.19
N THR A 520 2.97 18.60 -8.18
CA THR A 520 2.29 19.03 -9.41
C THR A 520 3.08 20.10 -10.15
N THR A 521 3.71 21.04 -9.43
CA THR A 521 4.49 22.14 -10.03
C THR A 521 5.81 21.66 -10.61
N ILE A 522 6.59 20.87 -9.85
CA ILE A 522 7.86 20.29 -10.33
C ILE A 522 7.58 19.38 -11.54
N LYS A 523 6.59 18.50 -11.42
CA LYS A 523 6.23 17.59 -12.51
C LYS A 523 5.75 18.33 -13.74
N LYS A 524 4.99 19.42 -13.58
CA LYS A 524 4.61 20.30 -14.69
C LYS A 524 5.84 20.86 -15.40
N LYS A 525 6.90 21.23 -14.66
CA LYS A 525 8.16 21.71 -15.24
C LYS A 525 8.86 20.61 -16.05
N ASP A 526 8.99 19.41 -15.49
CA ASP A 526 9.63 18.27 -16.18
C ASP A 526 8.87 17.90 -17.46
N LEU A 527 7.54 17.87 -17.38
CA LEU A 527 6.66 17.61 -18.52
C LEU A 527 6.76 18.70 -19.61
N LEU A 528 6.92 19.96 -19.22
CA LEU A 528 7.14 21.06 -20.17
C LEU A 528 8.51 20.97 -20.86
N GLU A 529 9.54 20.53 -20.13
CA GLU A 529 10.87 20.32 -20.71
C GLU A 529 10.86 19.18 -21.73
N GLU A 530 10.21 18.06 -21.39
CA GLU A 530 10.01 16.94 -22.31
C GLU A 530 9.19 17.36 -23.54
N GLU A 531 8.07 18.05 -23.34
CA GLU A 531 7.24 18.60 -24.42
C GLU A 531 8.06 19.49 -25.38
N SER A 532 8.92 20.34 -24.83
CA SER A 532 9.77 21.25 -25.62
C SER A 532 10.77 20.49 -26.48
N LYS A 533 11.37 19.42 -25.95
CA LYS A 533 12.28 18.55 -26.71
C LYS A 533 11.56 17.82 -27.83
N LEU A 534 10.38 17.26 -27.54
CA LEU A 534 9.60 16.50 -28.53
C LEU A 534 9.03 17.39 -29.65
N LYS A 535 8.66 18.64 -29.35
CA LYS A 535 8.20 19.61 -30.35
C LYS A 535 9.20 19.86 -31.48
N LEU A 536 10.50 19.74 -31.20
CA LEU A 536 11.55 19.88 -32.21
C LEU A 536 11.52 18.77 -33.27
N LEU A 537 10.82 17.66 -32.99
CA LEU A 537 10.67 16.52 -33.90
C LEU A 537 9.45 16.65 -34.82
N LEU A 538 8.61 17.67 -34.63
CA LEU A 538 7.44 17.89 -35.46
C LEU A 538 7.83 18.26 -36.89
N ASN A 539 7.18 17.62 -37.86
CA ASN A 539 7.35 17.85 -39.29
C ASN A 539 6.04 17.58 -40.05
N ASP A 540 5.99 18.05 -41.30
CA ASP A 540 4.81 17.95 -42.16
C ASP A 540 5.00 16.95 -43.33
N LYS A 541 6.05 16.11 -43.27
CA LYS A 541 6.42 15.20 -44.35
C LYS A 541 5.87 13.80 -44.09
N LEU A 542 5.04 13.33 -45.02
CA LEU A 542 4.60 11.95 -45.09
C LEU A 542 5.51 11.19 -46.06
N ASP A 543 6.18 10.16 -45.57
CA ASP A 543 7.13 9.36 -46.38
C ASP A 543 6.45 8.51 -47.46
N LYS A 544 5.13 8.33 -47.38
CA LYS A 544 4.32 7.52 -48.30
C LYS A 544 3.27 8.37 -49.03
N GLN A 545 2.88 7.94 -50.23
CA GLN A 545 1.69 8.49 -50.87
C GLN A 545 0.43 7.96 -50.18
N ILE A 546 -0.68 8.72 -50.27
CA ILE A 546 -1.95 8.32 -49.63
C ILE A 546 -2.45 6.95 -50.16
N SER A 547 -2.18 6.63 -51.43
CA SER A 547 -2.53 5.34 -52.05
C SER A 547 -1.79 4.16 -51.47
N ASP A 548 -0.61 4.38 -50.87
CA ASP A 548 0.29 3.33 -50.40
C ASP A 548 0.11 3.07 -48.89
N ILE A 549 -0.80 3.79 -48.25
CA ILE A 549 -1.22 3.57 -46.86
C ILE A 549 -2.02 2.28 -46.83
N ARG A 550 -1.50 1.29 -46.11
CA ARG A 550 -2.14 -0.02 -45.97
C ARG A 550 -2.65 -0.24 -44.56
N ILE A 551 -1.77 -0.15 -43.56
CA ILE A 551 -2.13 -0.48 -42.17
C ILE A 551 -2.31 0.82 -41.39
N ILE A 552 -3.51 1.02 -40.83
CA ILE A 552 -3.80 2.08 -39.90
C ILE A 552 -4.03 1.46 -38.51
N ALA A 553 -3.42 2.06 -37.49
CA ALA A 553 -3.76 1.76 -36.11
C ALA A 553 -4.71 2.85 -35.55
N ALA A 554 -5.59 2.48 -34.64
CA ALA A 554 -6.39 3.43 -33.87
C ALA A 554 -6.28 3.15 -32.37
N VAL A 555 -6.11 4.21 -31.59
CA VAL A 555 -5.87 4.12 -30.14
C VAL A 555 -6.95 4.87 -29.36
N ASP A 556 -7.38 4.27 -28.26
CA ASP A 556 -8.35 4.85 -27.33
C ASP A 556 -8.13 4.33 -25.90
N GLY A 557 -8.46 5.15 -24.90
CA GLY A 557 -8.38 4.82 -23.47
C GLY A 557 -9.68 5.12 -22.73
N THR A 558 -10.30 4.11 -22.13
CA THR A 558 -11.47 4.28 -21.24
C THR A 558 -11.04 4.30 -19.78
N TYR A 559 -11.15 5.47 -19.13
CA TYR A 559 -10.79 5.70 -17.73
C TYR A 559 -11.98 5.62 -16.78
N ASN A 560 -11.74 5.20 -15.54
CA ASN A 560 -12.71 5.38 -14.46
C ASN A 560 -12.81 6.87 -14.07
N LYS A 561 -14.01 7.45 -14.24
CA LYS A 561 -14.30 8.87 -13.93
C LYS A 561 -14.31 9.19 -12.43
N GLU A 562 -14.51 8.20 -11.56
CA GLU A 562 -14.71 8.42 -10.12
C GLU A 562 -13.41 8.38 -9.30
N ASP A 563 -12.31 7.85 -9.84
CA ASP A 563 -11.09 7.55 -9.07
C ASP A 563 -9.84 8.29 -9.55
N LYS A 564 -9.99 9.59 -9.85
CA LYS A 564 -8.92 10.43 -10.45
C LYS A 564 -8.33 9.83 -11.76
N GLY A 565 -8.98 8.83 -12.37
CA GLY A 565 -8.51 8.09 -13.54
C GLY A 565 -7.29 7.22 -13.30
N GLN A 566 -7.22 6.48 -12.18
CA GLN A 566 -6.09 5.57 -11.89
C GLN A 566 -6.11 4.25 -12.67
N VAL A 567 -7.28 3.78 -13.12
CA VAL A 567 -7.38 2.57 -13.94
C VAL A 567 -7.97 2.94 -15.30
N CYS A 568 -7.36 2.42 -16.37
CA CYS A 568 -7.76 2.64 -17.75
C CYS A 568 -7.76 1.32 -18.52
N VAL A 569 -8.75 1.12 -19.38
CA VAL A 569 -8.70 0.10 -20.45
C VAL A 569 -8.19 0.78 -21.70
N LEU A 570 -6.97 0.44 -22.11
CA LEU A 570 -6.31 0.97 -23.30
C LEU A 570 -6.46 -0.04 -24.44
N GLY A 571 -6.86 0.44 -25.63
CA GLY A 571 -7.02 -0.38 -26.83
C GLY A 571 -6.20 0.14 -28.01
N ILE A 572 -5.69 -0.79 -28.81
CA ILE A 572 -5.04 -0.53 -30.10
C ILE A 572 -5.65 -1.44 -31.15
N TYR A 573 -6.28 -0.84 -32.15
CA TYR A 573 -6.99 -1.50 -33.23
C TYR A 573 -6.24 -1.35 -34.55
N PHE A 574 -5.91 -2.45 -35.22
CA PHE A 574 -5.22 -2.46 -36.51
C PHE A 574 -6.19 -2.77 -37.66
N TYR A 575 -6.12 -1.95 -38.71
CA TYR A 575 -7.06 -1.95 -39.82
C TYR A 575 -6.32 -1.87 -41.16
N ASP A 576 -6.68 -2.74 -42.11
CA ASP A 576 -6.15 -2.69 -43.48
C ASP A 576 -7.12 -1.90 -44.37
N VAL A 577 -6.65 -0.74 -44.84
CA VAL A 577 -7.41 0.19 -45.67
C VAL A 577 -7.66 -0.39 -47.06
N SER A 578 -6.74 -1.21 -47.58
CA SER A 578 -6.84 -1.74 -48.94
C SER A 578 -7.92 -2.83 -49.05
N THR A 579 -8.04 -3.68 -48.03
CA THR A 579 -9.03 -4.75 -47.96
C THR A 579 -10.30 -4.33 -47.21
N ASN A 580 -10.27 -3.19 -46.51
CA ASN A 580 -11.36 -2.67 -45.69
C ASN A 580 -11.77 -3.66 -44.58
N THR A 581 -10.78 -4.26 -43.91
CA THR A 581 -10.97 -5.30 -42.88
C THR A 581 -10.11 -5.07 -41.65
N GLU A 582 -10.57 -5.58 -40.51
CA GLU A 582 -9.77 -5.72 -39.28
C GLU A 582 -8.55 -6.62 -39.53
N VAL A 583 -7.38 -6.18 -39.07
CA VAL A 583 -6.17 -7.00 -39.04
C VAL A 583 -6.04 -7.65 -37.67
N ASP A 584 -6.08 -6.85 -36.61
CA ASP A 584 -5.94 -7.32 -35.24
C ASP A 584 -6.43 -6.28 -34.23
N TYR A 585 -6.62 -6.68 -32.97
CA TYR A 585 -6.97 -5.80 -31.86
C TYR A 585 -6.34 -6.27 -30.57
N PHE A 586 -5.70 -5.34 -29.87
CA PHE A 586 -5.09 -5.58 -28.57
C PHE A 586 -5.67 -4.63 -27.54
N GLU A 587 -5.85 -5.13 -26.33
CA GLU A 587 -6.28 -4.32 -25.18
C GLU A 587 -5.49 -4.69 -23.93
N GLU A 588 -5.28 -3.71 -23.05
CA GLU A 588 -4.64 -3.89 -21.76
C GLU A 588 -5.27 -2.97 -20.71
N ILE A 589 -5.49 -3.51 -19.51
CA ILE A 589 -5.92 -2.72 -18.36
C ILE A 589 -4.64 -2.22 -17.67
N ILE A 590 -4.54 -0.90 -17.47
CA ILE A 590 -3.35 -0.25 -16.91
C ILE A 590 -3.68 0.50 -15.63
N ILE A 591 -2.74 0.49 -14.68
CA ILE A 591 -2.75 1.37 -13.50
C ILE A 591 -1.88 2.60 -13.80
N ASN A 592 -2.48 3.77 -13.75
CA ASN A 592 -1.82 5.05 -13.93
C ASN A 592 -2.02 5.94 -12.68
N THR A 593 -1.06 5.85 -11.76
CA THR A 593 -1.07 6.62 -10.49
C THR A 593 -0.65 8.08 -10.65
N GLU A 594 -0.37 8.53 -11.87
CA GLU A 594 0.05 9.90 -12.15
C GLU A 594 -1.09 10.89 -11.89
N PRO A 595 -0.82 12.05 -11.25
CA PRO A 595 -1.87 13.02 -10.98
C PRO A 595 -2.44 13.60 -12.29
N TYR A 596 -3.75 13.86 -12.33
CA TYR A 596 -4.34 14.60 -13.44
C TYR A 596 -3.89 16.06 -13.39
N ILE A 597 -3.13 16.49 -14.40
CA ILE A 597 -2.71 17.88 -14.56
C ILE A 597 -3.43 18.44 -15.80
N PRO A 598 -4.31 19.47 -15.64
CA PRO A 598 -5.03 20.06 -16.76
C PRO A 598 -4.09 20.46 -17.89
N SER A 599 -4.48 20.16 -19.13
CA SER A 599 -3.69 20.37 -20.34
C SER A 599 -2.41 19.54 -20.49
N PHE A 600 -2.05 18.64 -19.56
CA PHE A 600 -0.93 17.68 -19.71
C PHE A 600 -1.43 16.23 -19.85
N PHE A 601 -2.74 16.06 -20.02
CA PHE A 601 -3.39 14.78 -20.24
C PHE A 601 -2.73 13.98 -21.39
N ALA A 602 -2.32 14.67 -22.45
CA ALA A 602 -1.59 14.12 -23.59
C ALA A 602 -0.33 13.32 -23.22
N ILE A 603 0.42 13.75 -22.19
CA ILE A 603 1.65 13.07 -21.79
C ILE A 603 1.33 11.89 -20.87
N LYS A 604 0.33 12.06 -19.98
CA LYS A 604 -0.12 11.02 -19.05
C LYS A 604 -0.65 9.78 -19.79
N GLU A 605 -1.56 9.99 -20.76
CA GLU A 605 -2.10 8.89 -21.58
C GLU A 605 -1.12 8.46 -22.66
N GLY A 606 -0.41 9.41 -23.26
CA GLY A 606 0.50 9.16 -24.37
C GLY A 606 1.61 8.18 -24.00
N ASN A 607 2.21 8.28 -22.80
CA ASN A 607 3.28 7.37 -22.42
C ASN A 607 2.79 5.92 -22.30
N CYS A 608 1.61 5.71 -21.72
CA CYS A 608 1.00 4.37 -21.63
C CYS A 608 0.70 3.81 -23.03
N THR A 609 0.20 4.64 -23.95
CA THR A 609 -0.06 4.23 -25.34
C THR A 609 1.22 3.88 -26.10
N VAL A 610 2.29 4.64 -25.90
CA VAL A 610 3.62 4.38 -26.49
C VAL A 610 4.17 3.04 -26.01
N GLU A 611 4.22 2.82 -24.70
CA GLU A 611 4.71 1.57 -24.11
C GLU A 611 3.91 0.35 -24.58
N PHE A 612 2.58 0.49 -24.68
CA PHE A 612 1.72 -0.59 -25.17
C PHE A 612 1.93 -0.88 -26.66
N MET A 613 2.05 0.15 -27.50
CA MET A 613 2.37 -0.02 -28.93
C MET A 613 3.74 -0.68 -29.13
N GLU A 614 4.78 -0.26 -28.41
CA GLU A 614 6.12 -0.87 -28.49
C GLU A 614 6.08 -2.35 -28.07
N LYS A 615 5.34 -2.68 -27.02
CA LYS A 615 5.12 -4.06 -26.56
C LYS A 615 4.44 -4.92 -27.62
N ILE A 616 3.46 -4.38 -28.36
CA ILE A 616 2.81 -5.08 -29.47
C ILE A 616 3.78 -5.24 -30.65
N LEU A 617 4.43 -4.16 -31.09
CA LEU A 617 5.32 -4.18 -32.27
C LEU A 617 6.58 -5.03 -32.06
N SER A 618 7.08 -5.17 -30.84
CA SER A 618 8.19 -6.08 -30.53
C SER A 618 7.80 -7.56 -30.71
N LYS A 619 6.53 -7.92 -30.49
CA LYS A 619 6.00 -9.28 -30.68
C LYS A 619 5.42 -9.51 -32.08
N HIS A 620 4.89 -8.45 -32.69
CA HIS A 620 4.24 -8.46 -34.00
C HIS A 620 4.81 -7.37 -34.92
N PRO A 621 6.06 -7.48 -35.39
CA PRO A 621 6.70 -6.43 -36.19
C PRO A 621 5.95 -6.12 -37.49
N ASN A 622 5.26 -7.10 -38.06
CA ASN A 622 4.47 -6.97 -39.29
C ASN A 622 3.23 -6.07 -39.13
N LEU A 623 2.82 -5.75 -37.90
CA LEU A 623 1.69 -4.86 -37.62
C LEU A 623 2.09 -3.38 -37.58
N LYS A 624 3.36 -3.03 -37.86
CA LYS A 624 3.81 -1.63 -37.83
C LYS A 624 2.88 -0.76 -38.70
N PRO A 625 2.14 0.18 -38.10
CA PRO A 625 1.16 0.97 -38.84
C PRO A 625 1.86 2.06 -39.64
N ASP A 626 1.27 2.40 -40.78
CA ASP A 626 1.67 3.55 -41.58
C ASP A 626 1.23 4.86 -40.92
N ILE A 627 0.05 4.83 -40.29
CA ILE A 627 -0.56 5.97 -39.60
C ILE A 627 -1.28 5.49 -38.33
N ILE A 628 -1.22 6.30 -37.29
CA ILE A 628 -1.99 6.09 -36.05
C ILE A 628 -3.09 7.17 -35.92
N ILE A 629 -4.33 6.75 -35.75
CA ILE A 629 -5.46 7.61 -35.42
C ILE A 629 -5.67 7.61 -33.92
N VAL A 630 -5.80 8.79 -33.32
CA VAL A 630 -5.88 8.97 -31.87
C VAL A 630 -7.20 9.67 -31.51
N ASP A 631 -7.99 9.16 -30.56
CA ASP A 631 -9.13 9.91 -29.99
C ASP A 631 -8.60 11.03 -29.09
N GLY A 632 -8.30 12.17 -29.72
CA GLY A 632 -7.63 13.28 -29.08
C GLY A 632 -7.10 14.29 -30.08
N ASN A 633 -6.66 15.44 -29.60
CA ASN A 633 -6.11 16.47 -30.47
C ASN A 633 -4.61 16.24 -30.75
N GLY A 634 -4.14 16.73 -31.89
CA GLY A 634 -2.73 16.86 -32.24
C GLY A 634 -2.22 18.30 -32.03
N VAL A 635 -1.71 18.94 -33.07
CA VAL A 635 -1.21 20.33 -33.03
C VAL A 635 -2.29 21.37 -32.73
N TYR A 636 -3.57 21.01 -32.90
CA TYR A 636 -4.70 21.82 -32.42
C TYR A 636 -4.90 21.64 -30.90
N HIS A 637 -4.00 22.24 -30.13
CA HIS A 637 -4.00 22.20 -28.67
C HIS A 637 -3.47 23.53 -28.13
N LYS A 638 -3.81 23.91 -26.89
CA LYS A 638 -3.41 25.20 -26.29
C LYS A 638 -1.90 25.45 -26.35
N ARG A 639 -1.08 24.39 -26.38
CA ARG A 639 0.38 24.47 -26.50
C ARG A 639 0.93 23.95 -27.82
N ASN A 640 0.09 23.78 -28.84
CA ASN A 640 0.45 23.25 -30.16
C ASN A 640 0.99 21.81 -30.11
N PHE A 641 0.65 21.06 -29.06
CA PHE A 641 1.17 19.71 -28.81
C PHE A 641 0.17 18.92 -27.98
N GLY A 642 -0.67 18.15 -28.66
CA GLY A 642 -1.69 17.28 -28.07
C GLY A 642 -1.23 15.82 -27.99
N LEU A 643 -2.17 14.94 -27.65
CA LEU A 643 -1.93 13.50 -27.46
C LEU A 643 -1.40 12.84 -28.75
N ALA A 644 -1.98 13.17 -29.90
CA ALA A 644 -1.55 12.61 -31.17
C ALA A 644 -0.11 13.01 -31.53
N SER A 645 0.27 14.26 -31.24
CA SER A 645 1.64 14.77 -31.45
C SER A 645 2.64 14.05 -30.54
N TYR A 646 2.31 13.90 -29.25
CA TYR A 646 3.16 13.19 -28.29
C TYR A 646 3.44 11.75 -28.73
N ILE A 647 2.39 11.00 -29.07
CA ILE A 647 2.49 9.60 -29.48
C ILE A 647 3.37 9.47 -30.73
N SER A 648 3.19 10.34 -31.73
CA SER A 648 3.99 10.29 -32.95
C SER A 648 5.47 10.58 -32.70
N CYS A 649 5.79 11.62 -31.93
CA CYS A 649 7.19 11.98 -31.67
C CYS A 649 7.94 10.88 -30.92
N LYS A 650 7.26 10.11 -30.05
CA LYS A 650 7.87 8.98 -29.34
C LYS A 650 8.03 7.73 -30.22
N LEU A 651 7.01 7.40 -31.02
CA LEU A 651 7.02 6.19 -31.85
C LEU A 651 7.69 6.38 -33.22
N ASN A 652 7.91 7.62 -33.63
CA ASN A 652 8.32 8.00 -34.99
C ASN A 652 7.37 7.41 -36.06
N ILE A 653 6.06 7.53 -35.83
CA ILE A 653 4.99 7.09 -36.75
C ILE A 653 4.03 8.26 -36.97
N PRO A 654 3.64 8.61 -38.20
CA PRO A 654 2.68 9.69 -38.46
C PRO A 654 1.34 9.48 -37.72
N THR A 655 0.78 10.56 -37.17
CA THR A 655 -0.48 10.48 -36.41
C THR A 655 -1.50 11.52 -36.83
N ILE A 656 -2.78 11.17 -36.68
CA ILE A 656 -3.92 12.05 -36.86
C ILE A 656 -4.76 12.05 -35.58
N GLY A 657 -4.98 13.22 -34.99
CA GLY A 657 -5.91 13.41 -33.89
C GLY A 657 -7.33 13.63 -34.39
N VAL A 658 -8.29 12.87 -33.88
CA VAL A 658 -9.71 12.95 -34.24
C VAL A 658 -10.54 13.08 -32.97
N THR A 659 -11.39 14.11 -32.88
CA THR A 659 -12.29 14.29 -31.74
C THR A 659 -13.74 14.50 -32.17
N LYS A 660 -14.67 14.10 -31.29
CA LYS A 660 -16.13 14.25 -31.48
C LYS A 660 -16.65 15.61 -30.99
N ASN A 661 -15.87 16.30 -30.15
CA ASN A 661 -16.23 17.57 -29.53
C ASN A 661 -15.10 18.58 -29.76
N ILE A 662 -15.45 19.81 -30.15
CA ILE A 662 -14.47 20.88 -30.33
C ILE A 662 -13.97 21.39 -28.98
N ASP A 663 -12.65 21.40 -28.81
CA ASP A 663 -11.98 22.18 -27.76
C ASP A 663 -11.75 23.61 -28.27
N LEU A 664 -12.25 24.60 -27.56
CA LEU A 664 -12.11 26.02 -27.92
C LEU A 664 -11.06 26.74 -27.07
N ASN A 665 -10.39 26.02 -26.17
CA ASN A 665 -9.27 26.56 -25.41
C ASN A 665 -8.01 26.87 -26.23
N PRO A 666 -7.77 26.23 -27.41
CA PRO A 666 -6.65 26.61 -28.27
C PRO A 666 -6.84 27.92 -29.03
N LEU A 667 -8.08 28.42 -29.14
CA LEU A 667 -8.40 29.69 -29.79
C LEU A 667 -8.03 30.87 -28.88
N ASP A 668 -7.89 32.05 -29.49
CA ASP A 668 -7.62 33.31 -28.78
C ASP A 668 -8.66 33.56 -27.67
N GLU A 669 -8.21 34.09 -26.53
CA GLU A 669 -9.06 34.34 -25.37
C GLU A 669 -10.08 35.47 -25.63
N ASP A 670 -9.75 36.38 -26.56
CA ASP A 670 -10.60 37.51 -26.95
C ASP A 670 -11.77 37.12 -27.88
N LEU A 671 -11.78 35.89 -28.41
CA LEU A 671 -12.84 35.41 -29.29
C LEU A 671 -14.07 34.96 -28.50
N ASP A 672 -15.26 35.34 -28.96
CA ASP A 672 -16.51 34.84 -28.37
C ASP A 672 -16.75 33.36 -28.71
N LYS A 673 -16.37 32.50 -27.76
CA LYS A 673 -16.53 31.04 -27.85
C LYS A 673 -17.99 30.60 -28.06
N LYS A 674 -19.00 31.37 -27.63
CA LYS A 674 -20.41 31.05 -27.91
C LYS A 674 -20.75 31.34 -29.36
N MET A 675 -20.30 32.47 -29.89
CA MET A 675 -20.48 32.82 -31.29
C MET A 675 -19.85 31.77 -32.21
N ILE A 676 -18.59 31.38 -31.95
CA ILE A 676 -17.89 30.36 -32.76
C ILE A 676 -18.61 29.01 -32.71
N ARG A 677 -19.14 28.59 -31.54
CA ARG A 677 -19.96 27.36 -31.47
C ARG A 677 -21.21 27.46 -32.32
N ASN A 678 -21.86 28.63 -32.34
CA ASN A 678 -23.04 28.85 -33.15
C ASN A 678 -22.68 28.89 -34.64
N GLU A 679 -21.54 29.47 -35.02
CA GLU A 679 -21.02 29.39 -36.39
C GLU A 679 -20.78 27.94 -36.79
N ILE A 680 -20.05 27.15 -36.02
CA ILE A 680 -19.80 25.73 -36.33
C ILE A 680 -21.12 24.93 -36.47
N LYS A 681 -22.13 25.22 -35.64
CA LYS A 681 -23.44 24.54 -35.69
C LYS A 681 -24.34 25.01 -36.84
N ASN A 682 -24.33 26.30 -37.16
CA ASN A 682 -25.28 26.94 -38.06
C ASN A 682 -24.69 27.29 -39.43
N SER A 683 -23.39 27.08 -39.63
CA SER A 683 -22.72 27.59 -40.82
C SER A 683 -23.21 26.89 -42.09
N PRO A 684 -23.68 27.66 -43.10
CA PRO A 684 -23.87 27.19 -44.47
C PRO A 684 -22.52 27.05 -45.22
N MET A 685 -21.37 27.27 -44.56
CA MET A 685 -20.02 27.15 -45.17
C MET A 685 -19.50 25.72 -45.31
N ILE A 686 -20.19 24.70 -44.78
CA ILE A 686 -19.85 23.30 -45.09
C ILE A 686 -20.40 22.96 -46.49
N LYS A 687 -19.84 23.61 -47.53
CA LYS A 687 -20.15 23.31 -48.93
C LYS A 687 -19.39 22.08 -49.43
N ASN A 688 -18.21 21.82 -48.84
CA ASN A 688 -17.37 20.64 -49.10
C ASN A 688 -17.34 19.73 -47.86
N ASN A 689 -17.03 18.44 -48.03
CA ASN A 689 -16.96 17.48 -46.92
C ASN A 689 -15.88 17.83 -45.87
N ILE A 690 -14.81 18.51 -46.29
CA ILE A 690 -13.70 18.98 -45.44
C ILE A 690 -13.71 20.51 -45.42
N ASN A 691 -13.71 21.09 -44.22
CA ASN A 691 -13.68 22.54 -44.01
C ASN A 691 -12.62 22.89 -42.99
N ILE A 692 -12.05 24.09 -43.07
CA ILE A 692 -11.11 24.59 -42.06
C ILE A 692 -11.92 25.16 -40.89
N LEU A 693 -11.45 24.94 -39.66
CA LEU A 693 -12.05 25.56 -38.47
C LEU A 693 -11.91 27.10 -38.57
N PRO A 694 -12.99 27.87 -38.35
CA PRO A 694 -12.89 29.33 -38.33
C PRO A 694 -11.84 29.79 -37.33
N HIS A 695 -11.01 30.76 -37.73
CA HIS A 695 -9.95 31.36 -36.92
C HIS A 695 -8.75 30.46 -36.58
N ASP A 696 -8.68 29.21 -37.05
CA ASP A 696 -7.52 28.34 -36.81
C ASP A 696 -7.38 27.25 -37.89
N ASN A 697 -6.29 27.31 -38.67
CA ASN A 697 -6.03 26.37 -39.76
C ASN A 697 -5.45 25.01 -39.31
N ARG A 698 -5.19 24.83 -38.02
CA ARG A 698 -4.64 23.58 -37.46
C ARG A 698 -5.70 22.50 -37.29
N CYS A 699 -6.97 22.85 -37.40
CA CYS A 699 -8.10 21.93 -37.26
C CYS A 699 -9.00 21.98 -38.48
N LEU A 700 -9.45 20.80 -38.90
CA LEU A 700 -10.46 20.62 -39.93
C LEU A 700 -11.75 20.14 -39.31
N ILE A 701 -12.86 20.63 -39.85
CA ILE A 701 -14.22 20.17 -39.59
C ILE A 701 -14.60 19.25 -40.75
N ILE A 702 -14.79 17.96 -40.45
CA ILE A 702 -15.29 16.98 -41.40
C ILE A 702 -16.76 16.70 -41.08
N ARG A 703 -17.62 16.92 -42.08
CA ARG A 703 -19.04 16.57 -41.98
C ARG A 703 -19.27 15.17 -42.51
N LEU A 704 -19.98 14.38 -41.72
CA LEU A 704 -20.26 13.00 -42.04
C LEU A 704 -21.42 12.90 -43.04
N PRO A 705 -21.34 12.02 -44.06
CA PRO A 705 -22.43 11.79 -45.00
C PRO A 705 -23.71 11.44 -44.25
N ASN A 706 -24.82 12.09 -44.61
CA ASN A 706 -26.16 11.84 -44.03
C ASN A 706 -26.26 12.01 -42.50
N SER A 707 -25.37 12.79 -41.87
CA SER A 707 -25.36 13.03 -40.43
C SER A 707 -25.13 14.50 -40.08
N LYS A 708 -25.69 14.94 -38.93
CA LYS A 708 -25.40 16.26 -38.32
C LYS A 708 -24.16 16.22 -37.41
N LYS A 709 -23.55 15.04 -37.22
CA LYS A 709 -22.34 14.90 -36.40
C LYS A 709 -21.12 15.42 -37.16
N LEU A 710 -20.27 16.16 -36.45
CA LEU A 710 -19.02 16.71 -36.96
C LEU A 710 -17.86 15.95 -36.32
N LEU A 711 -16.79 15.76 -37.09
CA LEU A 711 -15.50 15.33 -36.59
C LEU A 711 -14.52 16.50 -36.69
N PHE A 712 -13.71 16.67 -35.66
CA PHE A 712 -12.65 17.67 -35.63
C PHE A 712 -11.32 16.94 -35.77
N VAL A 713 -10.60 17.24 -36.84
CA VAL A 713 -9.37 16.55 -37.23
C VAL A 713 -8.21 17.51 -37.10
N SER A 714 -7.12 17.07 -36.47
CA SER A 714 -5.88 17.83 -36.37
C SER A 714 -4.70 16.91 -36.56
N VAL A 715 -3.65 17.38 -37.24
CA VAL A 715 -2.44 16.59 -37.43
C VAL A 715 -1.76 16.38 -36.08
N GLY A 716 -1.32 15.17 -35.79
CA GLY A 716 -0.37 14.98 -34.70
C GLY A 716 1.05 15.36 -35.14
N ASN A 717 1.57 14.65 -36.13
CA ASN A 717 2.89 14.86 -36.76
C ASN A 717 3.03 14.01 -38.04
N GLY A 718 3.97 14.34 -38.93
CA GLY A 718 4.36 13.52 -40.09
C GLY A 718 3.47 13.67 -41.32
N MET A 719 2.70 14.76 -41.43
CA MET A 719 1.89 15.08 -42.62
C MET A 719 1.34 16.51 -42.55
N LYS A 720 0.76 16.99 -43.66
CA LYS A 720 -0.02 18.24 -43.70
C LYS A 720 -1.47 18.03 -43.29
N THR A 721 -2.11 19.08 -42.80
CA THR A 721 -3.50 19.07 -42.30
C THR A 721 -4.50 18.62 -43.37
N GLU A 722 -4.30 19.04 -44.61
CA GLU A 722 -5.14 18.65 -45.74
C GLU A 722 -5.02 17.14 -46.07
N VAL A 723 -3.82 16.57 -45.89
CA VAL A 723 -3.57 15.13 -46.09
C VAL A 723 -4.31 14.32 -45.02
N ALA A 724 -4.20 14.73 -43.75
CA ALA A 724 -4.94 14.12 -42.66
C ALA A 724 -6.46 14.16 -42.91
N GLY A 725 -6.98 15.30 -43.37
CA GLY A 725 -8.39 15.46 -43.72
C GLY A 725 -8.86 14.45 -44.78
N LYS A 726 -8.11 14.29 -45.87
CA LYS A 726 -8.42 13.33 -46.95
C LYS A 726 -8.42 11.88 -46.48
N ILE A 727 -7.46 11.51 -45.61
CA ILE A 727 -7.37 10.16 -45.05
C ILE A 727 -8.61 9.86 -44.20
N ILE A 728 -8.98 10.77 -43.29
CA ILE A 728 -10.18 10.59 -42.45
C ILE A 728 -11.45 10.59 -43.31
N GLU A 729 -11.57 11.47 -44.30
CA GLU A 729 -12.72 11.47 -45.22
C GLU A 729 -12.87 10.11 -45.91
N ASN A 730 -11.79 9.53 -46.43
CA ASN A 730 -11.82 8.21 -47.06
C ASN A 730 -12.28 7.11 -46.10
N LEU A 731 -11.81 7.12 -44.86
CA LEU A 731 -12.24 6.16 -43.84
C LEU A 731 -13.72 6.33 -43.46
N THR A 732 -14.25 7.56 -43.50
CA THR A 732 -15.66 7.81 -43.17
C THR A 732 -16.64 7.36 -44.26
N LYS A 733 -16.19 7.10 -45.49
CA LYS A 733 -17.04 6.60 -46.59
C LYS A 733 -17.64 5.23 -46.28
N ALA A 734 -16.94 4.40 -45.50
CA ALA A 734 -17.42 3.09 -45.03
C ALA A 734 -18.43 3.18 -43.85
N GLY A 735 -18.78 4.39 -43.42
CA GLY A 735 -19.69 4.66 -42.31
C GLY A 735 -18.97 4.95 -40.99
N THR A 736 -19.50 5.91 -40.24
CA THR A 736 -18.84 6.45 -39.03
C THR A 736 -18.69 5.46 -37.89
N GLN A 737 -19.59 4.50 -37.76
CA GLN A 737 -19.49 3.46 -36.74
C GLN A 737 -18.33 2.50 -37.00
N ASN A 738 -17.89 2.38 -38.25
CA ASN A 738 -16.81 1.51 -38.68
C ASN A 738 -15.45 2.23 -38.69
N MET A 739 -15.41 3.52 -38.33
CA MET A 739 -14.15 4.24 -38.17
C MET A 739 -13.27 3.52 -37.15
N PRO A 740 -11.99 3.24 -37.46
CA PRO A 740 -11.07 2.53 -36.57
C PRO A 740 -11.09 3.03 -35.11
N VAL A 741 -11.08 4.36 -34.91
CA VAL A 741 -11.13 4.97 -33.57
C VAL A 741 -12.44 4.72 -32.82
N ASN A 742 -13.59 4.67 -33.52
CA ASN A 742 -14.89 4.38 -32.91
C ASN A 742 -15.04 2.90 -32.59
N VAL A 743 -14.47 2.01 -33.41
CA VAL A 743 -14.40 0.58 -33.12
C VAL A 743 -13.55 0.35 -31.86
N CYS A 744 -12.40 1.02 -31.76
CA CYS A 744 -11.52 0.96 -30.59
C CYS A 744 -12.24 1.47 -29.32
N ASP A 745 -12.83 2.69 -29.36
CA ASP A 745 -13.64 3.29 -28.27
C ASP A 745 -14.81 2.40 -27.83
N LYS A 746 -15.47 1.71 -28.77
CA LYS A 746 -16.54 0.78 -28.42
C LYS A 746 -16.01 -0.44 -27.67
N ARG A 747 -14.88 -1.01 -28.10
CA ARG A 747 -14.30 -2.21 -27.48
C ARG A 747 -13.74 -1.91 -26.09
N THR A 748 -12.96 -0.84 -25.94
CA THR A 748 -12.41 -0.41 -24.63
C THR A 748 -13.52 -0.16 -23.60
N ARG A 749 -14.62 0.49 -24.01
CA ARG A 749 -15.80 0.68 -23.16
C ARG A 749 -16.52 -0.63 -22.84
N ASN A 750 -16.63 -1.55 -23.78
CA ASN A 750 -17.27 -2.85 -23.52
C ASN A 750 -16.47 -3.65 -22.50
N THR A 751 -15.14 -3.70 -22.65
CA THR A 751 -14.24 -4.37 -21.71
C THR A 751 -14.29 -3.69 -20.33
N TYR A 752 -14.27 -2.35 -20.27
CA TYR A 752 -14.45 -1.61 -19.02
C TYR A 752 -15.78 -1.95 -18.34
N ARG A 753 -16.87 -1.97 -19.11
CA ARG A 753 -18.21 -2.32 -18.60
C ARG A 753 -18.28 -3.75 -18.07
N GLU A 754 -17.76 -4.69 -18.84
CA GLU A 754 -17.74 -6.10 -18.47
C GLU A 754 -16.93 -6.32 -17.19
N TYR A 755 -15.80 -5.65 -17.07
CA TYR A 755 -14.88 -5.90 -15.97
C TYR A 755 -15.21 -5.09 -14.71
N PHE A 756 -15.60 -3.83 -14.85
CA PHE A 756 -15.74 -2.90 -13.72
C PHE A 756 -17.17 -2.42 -13.46
N GLU A 757 -18.10 -2.46 -14.42
CA GLU A 757 -19.48 -1.96 -14.21
C GLU A 757 -20.52 -3.06 -13.95
N LYS A 758 -20.21 -4.32 -14.27
CA LYS A 758 -20.99 -5.50 -13.83
C LYS A 758 -20.73 -5.80 -12.35
#